data_AF-A0AAU8L5E0-F1
#
_entry.id   AF-A0AAU8L5E0-F1
#
_cell.length_a   1.000
_cell.length_b   1.000
_cell.length_c   1.000
_cell.angle_alpha   90.00
_cell.angle_beta   90.00
_cell.angle_gamma   90.00
#
_symmetry.space_group_name_H-M   'P 1'
#
loop_
_entity.id
_entity.type
_entity.pdbx_description
1 polymer ?
#
loop_
_entity_poly.entity_id
_entity_poly.type
_entity_poly.pdbx_seq_one_letter_code
_entity_poly.pdbx_strand_id
1 'polypeptide(L)'
;MNGVLKQLLSMKVAIVLLLLFGFFSAVATFVENDFGAETSWALIYTSWWFELLQIALGIVLIYNIIHYKIYTRDKLPSLMFHFSFLLILIGSGMTRYFGFEGSLHIRNGMEENRVLSSEAFVQASALKEGKSYSYAHPLLLSQMGGNHFNFGLDVGGEKAHVSFKEYFPRATKKVVDDPNGVAMISMILSAYGESLSIALKEGEFYETPDYIFSFNAKLDKPSKPIVRFFRENESFYMLSDENVSWFKMAENTRGTFEANRKEAFTTGQLYTVGTMNFAPRYIGLKGKEKVVEDKNPMIQAGVESALVVTVEFKGERHDVAMFGQGKGAKGEPTKIIIAGIPFVFEWGSKTFTLPFSIQLNEFQLDRYPGSMSPMSYASEVEVVDKDQNVRLPFRIYMNHVLDYRGFRFFQSSYDKDEKGTILSVNNDPGKIPTYLGYFLLSLGLFLNLLNPQSRFRKLAFMIQRDTVKMKSVLVLVSAMLLTWTQPLHAYTTEEYLSFLKQYDVKHADRFGKVLVQSVDGRIKPIDTVAFEVLNKVYGGSTYQGMNANQVVLSMMSSPAEWQSLPIIKVFHPELKKMIGIPDNQKYASFNDFFEKEGDHGFKLAKFSEEANRKKPALRNQFDKDVLKVDERVNICYMVYTGEIFKMIPKQNDLSKRWFAPQEAVMNFSKQEGDEVRALLGGYFEAIGEGLEKSNWDNADKALDKLQSYQEQYGADIIPASSRIKAEIFFNHAKIFDRLTPLYLLSGLILLCFIFAKMVKPKLSIQWIAQAVLTLTVIGFLVHSAGLGLRWYIAQHAPWSDGYESMIYIAWAIALAGIFFARQSVVSLSLTSILAGITLFVAHLSWMDPQITNLVPVLKSYWLNIHVSVITASYGFFGLCALLGFFTLVLFTLRSGNQAKHNRNQELDRNIIEATRINEMAMILGLSLLTVGNFLGGVWANESWGRYWGWDPKETWALVSILVYAAVVHFRFVPKLNTPFVFAVASTVSFASIIMTYFGVNFYLSGMHSYAAGDPIPVPSFVYYTIAIVALTIALAYPKRTLYQGTKPSA
;
A
#
# COMPACT_ATOMS: atom_id res chain seq x y z
N MET A 1 24.76 -41.93 -16.68
CA MET A 1 23.77 -40.84 -16.83
C MET A 1 24.14 -40.02 -18.06
N ASN A 2 23.31 -40.07 -19.10
CA ASN A 2 23.61 -39.53 -20.45
C ASN A 2 24.04 -38.05 -20.41
N GLY A 3 24.97 -37.66 -21.29
CA GLY A 3 25.52 -36.30 -21.33
C GLY A 3 24.47 -35.19 -21.45
N VAL A 4 23.32 -35.49 -22.07
CA VAL A 4 22.16 -34.60 -22.20
C VAL A 4 21.52 -34.29 -20.84
N LEU A 5 21.27 -35.30 -20.00
CA LEU A 5 20.65 -35.10 -18.68
C LEU A 5 21.57 -34.26 -17.76
N LYS A 6 22.89 -34.46 -17.88
CA LYS A 6 23.89 -33.67 -17.15
C LYS A 6 23.90 -32.18 -17.57
N GLN A 7 23.60 -31.88 -18.83
CA GLN A 7 23.48 -30.50 -19.31
C GLN A 7 22.15 -29.88 -18.87
N LEU A 8 21.03 -30.61 -18.98
CA LEU A 8 19.70 -30.16 -18.58
C LEU A 8 19.59 -29.90 -17.08
N LEU A 9 20.29 -30.66 -16.23
CA LEU A 9 20.28 -30.47 -14.77
C LEU A 9 21.43 -29.61 -14.25
N SER A 10 22.19 -28.96 -15.15
CA SER A 10 23.35 -28.16 -14.76
C SER A 10 23.00 -26.87 -14.03
N MET A 11 23.96 -26.29 -13.29
CA MET A 11 23.80 -24.99 -12.63
C MET A 11 23.46 -23.84 -13.61
N LYS A 12 23.85 -23.97 -14.89
CA LYS A 12 23.46 -23.00 -15.93
C LYS A 12 21.95 -23.01 -16.14
N VAL A 13 21.34 -24.20 -16.21
CA VAL A 13 19.89 -24.34 -16.37
C VAL A 13 19.18 -23.90 -15.09
N ALA A 14 19.72 -24.24 -13.92
CA ALA A 14 19.18 -23.75 -12.63
C ALA A 14 19.03 -22.23 -12.62
N ILE A 15 20.08 -21.49 -13.01
CA ILE A 15 20.07 -20.02 -13.10
C ILE A 15 18.98 -19.52 -14.07
N VAL A 16 18.87 -20.13 -15.25
CA VAL A 16 17.84 -19.76 -16.24
C VAL A 16 16.44 -19.99 -15.70
N LEU A 17 16.18 -21.15 -15.09
CA LEU A 17 14.88 -21.47 -14.50
C LEU A 17 14.52 -20.52 -13.34
N LEU A 18 15.47 -20.16 -12.48
CA LEU A 18 15.25 -19.17 -11.41
C LEU A 18 14.83 -17.82 -11.98
N LEU A 19 15.50 -17.35 -13.04
CA LEU A 19 15.19 -16.09 -13.68
C LEU A 19 13.86 -16.12 -14.44
N LEU A 20 13.52 -17.24 -15.10
CA LEU A 20 12.20 -17.42 -15.73
C LEU A 20 11.09 -17.42 -14.69
N PHE A 21 11.30 -18.10 -13.55
CA PHE A 21 10.33 -18.14 -12.47
C PHE A 21 10.11 -16.74 -11.89
N GLY A 22 11.18 -15.97 -11.68
CA GLY A 22 11.08 -14.57 -11.29
C GLY A 22 10.40 -13.69 -12.34
N PHE A 23 10.72 -13.87 -13.61
CA PHE A 23 10.14 -13.10 -14.71
C PHE A 23 8.62 -13.30 -14.83
N PHE A 24 8.15 -14.55 -14.88
CA PHE A 24 6.72 -14.83 -14.97
C PHE A 24 5.96 -14.44 -13.71
N SER A 25 6.59 -14.55 -12.53
CA SER A 25 6.03 -14.04 -11.28
C SER A 25 5.87 -12.51 -11.32
N ALA A 26 6.85 -11.78 -11.85
CA ALA A 26 6.76 -10.33 -12.02
C ALA A 26 5.65 -9.95 -13.02
N VAL A 27 5.57 -10.63 -14.18
CA VAL A 27 4.51 -10.40 -15.17
C VAL A 27 3.13 -10.61 -14.56
N ALA A 28 2.96 -11.64 -13.73
CA ALA A 28 1.70 -11.91 -13.04
C ALA A 28 1.24 -10.74 -12.17
N THR A 29 2.15 -10.03 -11.49
CA THR A 29 1.79 -8.84 -10.69
C THR A 29 1.29 -7.66 -11.53
N PHE A 30 1.83 -7.47 -12.74
CA PHE A 30 1.33 -6.43 -13.66
C PHE A 30 -0.03 -6.81 -14.24
N VAL A 31 -0.22 -8.09 -14.59
CA VAL A 31 -1.51 -8.60 -15.05
C VAL A 31 -2.57 -8.44 -13.95
N GLU A 32 -2.23 -8.72 -12.70
CA GLU A 32 -3.11 -8.51 -11.55
C GLU A 32 -3.50 -7.04 -11.36
N ASN A 33 -2.55 -6.12 -11.47
CA ASN A 33 -2.83 -4.69 -11.34
C ASN A 33 -3.79 -4.18 -12.43
N ASP A 34 -3.61 -4.62 -13.67
CA ASP A 34 -4.34 -4.08 -14.82
C ASP A 34 -5.68 -4.81 -15.07
N PHE A 35 -5.76 -6.12 -14.77
CA PHE A 35 -6.88 -7.00 -15.11
C PHE A 35 -7.46 -7.78 -13.92
N GLY A 36 -6.96 -7.53 -12.70
CA GLY A 36 -7.42 -8.16 -11.46
C GLY A 36 -6.74 -9.49 -11.13
N ALA A 37 -6.76 -9.84 -9.84
CA ALA A 37 -6.12 -11.04 -9.31
C ALA A 37 -6.62 -12.33 -9.96
N GLU A 38 -7.92 -12.45 -10.25
CA GLU A 38 -8.50 -13.64 -10.90
C GLU A 38 -7.85 -13.94 -12.26
N THR A 39 -7.62 -12.90 -13.06
CA THR A 39 -6.95 -13.01 -14.37
C THR A 39 -5.51 -13.51 -14.22
N SER A 40 -4.77 -12.99 -13.25
CA SER A 40 -3.39 -13.41 -12.97
C SER A 40 -3.31 -14.88 -12.54
N TRP A 41 -4.23 -15.31 -11.67
CA TRP A 41 -4.34 -16.69 -11.26
C TRP A 41 -4.67 -17.61 -12.43
N ALA A 42 -5.69 -17.27 -13.22
CA ALA A 42 -6.13 -18.06 -14.37
C ALA A 42 -5.05 -18.22 -15.45
N LEU A 43 -4.28 -17.16 -15.75
CA LEU A 43 -3.30 -17.18 -16.83
C LEU A 43 -1.94 -17.76 -16.42
N ILE A 44 -1.50 -17.50 -15.18
CA ILE A 44 -0.12 -17.78 -14.76
C ILE A 44 -0.09 -18.72 -13.56
N TYR A 45 -0.61 -18.30 -12.39
CA TYR A 45 -0.35 -19.04 -11.14
C TYR A 45 -0.94 -20.45 -11.12
N THR A 46 -2.07 -20.70 -11.80
CA THR A 46 -2.68 -22.05 -11.91
C THR A 46 -2.38 -22.75 -13.22
N SER A 47 -1.46 -22.22 -14.03
CA SER A 47 -1.15 -22.80 -15.33
C SER A 47 -0.19 -23.99 -15.21
N TRP A 48 -0.43 -25.04 -16.00
CA TRP A 48 0.38 -26.26 -15.97
C TRP A 48 1.86 -26.01 -16.26
N TRP A 49 2.18 -25.02 -17.10
CA TRP A 49 3.57 -24.70 -17.48
C TRP A 49 4.31 -23.98 -16.34
N PHE A 50 3.59 -23.18 -15.53
CA PHE A 50 4.17 -22.51 -14.37
C PHE A 50 4.43 -23.50 -13.23
N GLU A 51 3.55 -24.50 -13.05
CA GLU A 51 3.79 -25.61 -12.14
C GLU A 51 4.97 -26.48 -12.59
N LEU A 52 5.05 -26.79 -13.89
CA LEU A 52 6.18 -27.53 -14.47
C LEU A 52 7.52 -26.82 -14.20
N LEU A 53 7.55 -25.49 -14.26
CA LEU A 53 8.74 -24.69 -13.96
C LEU A 53 9.21 -24.88 -12.51
N GLN A 54 8.28 -24.91 -11.54
CA GLN A 54 8.60 -25.13 -10.12
C GLN A 54 9.10 -26.57 -9.88
N ILE A 55 8.45 -27.57 -10.49
CA ILE A 55 8.87 -28.97 -10.42
C ILE A 55 10.27 -29.14 -11.04
N ALA A 56 10.53 -28.51 -12.20
CA ALA A 56 11.84 -28.53 -12.85
C ALA A 56 12.93 -27.95 -11.95
N LEU A 57 12.65 -26.83 -11.26
CA LEU A 57 13.56 -26.26 -10.25
C LEU A 57 13.85 -27.25 -9.12
N GLY A 58 12.83 -27.95 -8.60
CA GLY A 58 12.99 -28.99 -7.58
C GLY A 58 13.88 -30.16 -8.05
N ILE A 59 13.68 -30.66 -9.26
CA ILE A 59 14.49 -31.74 -9.84
C ILE A 59 15.94 -31.30 -10.01
N VAL A 60 16.17 -30.10 -10.53
CA VAL A 60 17.50 -29.52 -10.71
C VAL A 60 18.19 -29.33 -9.34
N LEU A 61 17.46 -28.92 -8.32
CA LEU A 61 17.97 -28.75 -6.97
C LEU A 61 18.45 -30.10 -6.37
N ILE A 62 17.64 -31.15 -6.48
CA ILE A 62 18.00 -32.51 -6.03
C ILE A 62 19.28 -32.98 -6.72
N TYR A 63 19.35 -32.83 -8.04
CA TYR A 63 20.53 -33.21 -8.80
C TYR A 63 21.79 -32.45 -8.34
N ASN A 64 21.70 -31.14 -8.11
CA ASN A 64 22.84 -30.33 -7.69
C ASN A 64 23.28 -30.66 -6.25
N ILE A 65 22.36 -31.01 -5.35
CA ILE A 65 22.68 -31.51 -4.00
C ILE A 65 23.58 -32.75 -4.09
N ILE A 66 23.27 -33.69 -4.98
CA ILE A 66 24.04 -34.92 -5.18
C ILE A 66 25.36 -34.61 -5.91
N HIS A 67 25.31 -33.85 -6.99
CA HIS A 67 26.46 -33.56 -7.85
C HIS A 67 27.58 -32.82 -7.11
N TYR A 68 27.24 -31.82 -6.29
CA TYR A 68 28.20 -31.05 -5.50
C TYR A 68 28.49 -31.66 -4.12
N LYS A 69 27.98 -32.87 -3.86
CA LYS A 69 28.09 -33.60 -2.58
C LYS A 69 27.77 -32.68 -1.40
N ILE A 70 26.61 -32.03 -1.43
CA ILE A 70 26.17 -31.10 -0.37
C ILE A 70 25.75 -31.88 0.89
N TYR A 71 25.43 -33.17 0.75
CA TYR A 71 25.04 -34.07 1.85
C TYR A 71 26.16 -34.41 2.86
N THR A 72 27.38 -33.90 2.67
CA THR A 72 28.52 -34.17 3.57
C THR A 72 28.45 -33.31 4.84
N ARG A 73 29.02 -33.81 5.95
CA ARG A 73 28.91 -33.16 7.28
C ARG A 73 29.45 -31.71 7.31
N ASP A 74 30.49 -31.42 6.55
CA ASP A 74 31.07 -30.08 6.37
C ASP A 74 30.10 -29.06 5.74
N LYS A 75 29.15 -29.54 4.93
CA LYS A 75 28.17 -28.71 4.20
C LYS A 75 26.77 -28.85 4.77
N LEU A 76 26.61 -29.45 5.95
CA LEU A 76 25.31 -29.65 6.58
C LEU A 76 24.45 -28.37 6.64
N PRO A 77 24.98 -27.18 7.00
CA PRO A 77 24.17 -25.95 6.95
C PRO A 77 23.66 -25.60 5.54
N SER A 78 24.49 -25.83 4.52
CA SER A 78 24.10 -25.63 3.11
C SER A 78 23.07 -26.67 2.67
N LEU A 79 23.17 -27.91 3.15
CA LEU A 79 22.18 -28.96 2.88
C LEU A 79 20.83 -28.58 3.49
N MET A 80 20.80 -28.21 4.78
CA MET A 80 19.59 -27.82 5.48
C MET A 80 18.88 -26.67 4.75
N PHE A 81 19.64 -25.65 4.36
CA PHE A 81 19.11 -24.53 3.60
C PHE A 81 18.51 -24.95 2.26
N HIS A 82 19.24 -25.70 1.42
CA HIS A 82 18.71 -26.06 0.09
C HIS A 82 17.60 -27.12 0.16
N PHE A 83 17.72 -28.09 1.07
CA PHE A 83 16.69 -29.12 1.26
C PHE A 83 15.36 -28.52 1.74
N SER A 84 15.39 -27.41 2.47
CA SER A 84 14.18 -26.71 2.90
C SER A 84 13.23 -26.34 1.74
N PHE A 85 13.77 -25.93 0.58
CA PHE A 85 12.94 -25.58 -0.58
C PHE A 85 12.17 -26.78 -1.14
N LEU A 86 12.70 -28.01 -0.98
CA LEU A 86 11.97 -29.22 -1.37
C LEU A 86 10.78 -29.48 -0.44
N LEU A 87 10.95 -29.26 0.87
CA LEU A 87 9.83 -29.35 1.83
C LEU A 87 8.78 -28.28 1.58
N ILE A 88 9.21 -27.05 1.26
CA ILE A 88 8.30 -25.95 0.89
C ILE A 88 7.55 -26.29 -0.40
N LEU A 89 8.20 -26.87 -1.41
CA LEU A 89 7.56 -27.28 -2.67
C LEU A 89 6.54 -28.41 -2.45
N ILE A 90 6.86 -29.38 -1.59
CA ILE A 90 5.92 -30.45 -1.22
C ILE A 90 4.74 -29.86 -0.44
N GLY A 91 5.00 -28.98 0.52
CA GLY A 91 3.98 -28.29 1.29
C GLY A 91 3.06 -27.45 0.40
N SER A 92 3.60 -26.64 -0.51
CA SER A 92 2.80 -25.85 -1.46
C SER A 92 1.96 -26.73 -2.39
N GLY A 93 2.49 -27.87 -2.84
CA GLY A 93 1.72 -28.85 -3.60
C GLY A 93 0.55 -29.42 -2.78
N MET A 94 0.78 -29.75 -1.51
CA MET A 94 -0.27 -30.25 -0.62
C MET A 94 -1.37 -29.19 -0.38
N THR A 95 -0.99 -27.94 -0.12
CA THR A 95 -1.93 -26.82 0.03
C THR A 95 -2.73 -26.60 -1.25
N ARG A 96 -2.10 -26.64 -2.43
CA ARG A 96 -2.78 -26.40 -3.71
C ARG A 96 -3.84 -27.45 -4.05
N TYR A 97 -3.53 -28.72 -3.82
CA TYR A 97 -4.36 -29.84 -4.28
C TYR A 97 -5.29 -30.42 -3.21
N PHE A 98 -4.99 -30.21 -1.92
CA PHE A 98 -5.76 -30.73 -0.80
C PHE A 98 -6.20 -29.67 0.20
N GLY A 99 -5.80 -28.40 0.01
CA GLY A 99 -6.23 -27.30 0.86
C GLY A 99 -7.65 -26.82 0.56
N PHE A 100 -8.28 -26.18 1.53
CA PHE A 100 -9.61 -25.59 1.42
C PHE A 100 -9.65 -24.22 2.09
N GLU A 101 -10.14 -23.21 1.38
CA GLU A 101 -10.36 -21.87 1.91
C GLU A 101 -11.82 -21.43 1.72
N GLY A 102 -12.37 -20.70 2.69
CA GLY A 102 -13.71 -20.14 2.63
C GLY A 102 -13.96 -19.08 3.71
N SER A 103 -15.20 -18.62 3.80
CA SER A 103 -15.66 -17.64 4.79
C SER A 103 -16.94 -18.11 5.47
N LEU A 104 -17.06 -17.80 6.76
CA LEU A 104 -18.17 -18.12 7.62
C LEU A 104 -18.69 -16.81 8.22
N HIS A 105 -19.91 -16.43 7.84
CA HIS A 105 -20.59 -15.24 8.37
C HIS A 105 -21.54 -15.67 9.49
N ILE A 106 -21.42 -15.05 10.65
CA ILE A 106 -22.22 -15.38 11.83
C ILE A 106 -22.74 -14.09 12.45
N ARG A 107 -24.02 -14.05 12.81
CA ARG A 107 -24.65 -12.93 13.53
C ARG A 107 -24.71 -13.22 15.02
N ASN A 108 -24.74 -12.19 15.84
CA ASN A 108 -24.77 -12.33 17.30
C ASN A 108 -25.95 -13.21 17.75
N GLY A 109 -25.65 -14.18 18.61
CA GLY A 109 -26.61 -15.16 19.13
C GLY A 109 -26.94 -16.32 18.17
N MET A 110 -26.39 -16.34 16.95
CA MET A 110 -26.64 -17.42 15.98
C MET A 110 -25.54 -18.49 16.01
N GLU A 111 -25.95 -19.72 15.74
CA GLU A 111 -25.08 -20.87 15.48
C GLU A 111 -25.05 -21.11 13.96
N GLU A 112 -23.86 -21.21 13.37
CA GLU A 112 -23.69 -21.41 11.93
C GLU A 112 -22.59 -22.44 11.63
N ASN A 113 -22.80 -23.24 10.59
CA ASN A 113 -21.83 -24.25 10.14
C ASN A 113 -21.62 -24.25 8.61
N ARG A 114 -22.25 -23.31 7.90
CA ARG A 114 -22.16 -23.18 6.44
C ARG A 114 -21.06 -22.20 6.04
N VAL A 115 -20.01 -22.72 5.41
CA VAL A 115 -18.86 -21.96 4.90
C VAL A 115 -19.05 -21.70 3.41
N LEU A 116 -18.90 -20.45 2.98
CA LEU A 116 -18.88 -20.06 1.59
C LEU A 116 -17.45 -20.19 1.04
N SER A 117 -17.24 -20.97 -0.03
CA SER A 117 -15.91 -21.22 -0.57
C SER A 117 -15.23 -19.96 -1.10
N SER A 118 -13.91 -19.91 -0.99
CA SER A 118 -13.13 -18.87 -1.63
C SER A 118 -13.01 -19.07 -3.14
N GLU A 119 -13.25 -20.26 -3.69
CA GLU A 119 -13.29 -20.48 -5.14
C GLU A 119 -14.70 -20.29 -5.71
N ALA A 120 -14.79 -19.80 -6.95
CA ALA A 120 -16.05 -19.68 -7.69
C ALA A 120 -16.33 -20.96 -8.48
N PHE A 121 -17.61 -21.32 -8.57
CA PHE A 121 -18.09 -22.49 -9.28
C PHE A 121 -19.15 -22.10 -10.30
N VAL A 122 -19.17 -22.80 -11.43
CA VAL A 122 -20.35 -22.88 -12.30
C VAL A 122 -21.14 -24.10 -11.86
N GLN A 123 -22.34 -23.85 -11.35
CA GLN A 123 -23.21 -24.86 -10.81
C GLN A 123 -24.39 -25.05 -11.76
N ALA A 124 -24.67 -26.30 -12.11
CA ALA A 124 -25.82 -26.68 -12.91
C ALA A 124 -26.61 -27.73 -12.13
N SER A 125 -27.90 -27.47 -11.93
CA SER A 125 -28.82 -28.40 -11.27
C SER A 125 -30.07 -28.62 -12.11
N ALA A 126 -30.59 -29.84 -12.13
CA ALA A 126 -31.81 -30.21 -12.82
C ALA A 126 -32.74 -30.99 -11.89
N LEU A 127 -34.05 -30.80 -12.03
CA LEU A 127 -35.06 -31.55 -11.28
C LEU A 127 -35.86 -32.43 -12.25
N LYS A 128 -35.72 -33.75 -12.12
CA LYS A 128 -36.43 -34.74 -12.95
C LYS A 128 -37.07 -35.77 -12.01
N GLU A 129 -38.39 -35.95 -12.12
CA GLU A 129 -39.16 -36.93 -11.33
C GLU A 129 -38.97 -36.79 -9.80
N GLY A 130 -38.85 -35.56 -9.29
CA GLY A 130 -38.64 -35.29 -7.86
C GLY A 130 -37.21 -35.56 -7.35
N LYS A 131 -36.28 -36.02 -8.21
CA LYS A 131 -34.86 -36.16 -7.90
C LYS A 131 -34.07 -34.98 -8.46
N SER A 132 -33.18 -34.42 -7.62
CA SER A 132 -32.27 -33.34 -8.02
C SER A 132 -30.93 -33.92 -8.45
N TYR A 133 -30.46 -33.48 -9.62
CA TYR A 133 -29.14 -33.80 -10.17
C TYR A 133 -28.33 -32.51 -10.19
N SER A 134 -27.17 -32.47 -9.56
CA SER A 134 -26.36 -31.25 -9.46
C SER A 134 -24.90 -31.53 -9.77
N TYR A 135 -24.25 -30.61 -10.48
CA TYR A 135 -22.82 -30.62 -10.72
C TYR A 135 -22.24 -29.21 -10.53
N ALA A 136 -21.05 -29.13 -9.94
CA ALA A 136 -20.34 -27.87 -9.72
C ALA A 136 -18.94 -27.98 -10.30
N HIS A 137 -18.63 -27.12 -11.28
CA HIS A 137 -17.32 -27.05 -11.89
C HIS A 137 -16.54 -25.86 -11.31
N PRO A 138 -15.36 -26.06 -10.70
CA PRO A 138 -14.54 -24.95 -10.23
C PRO A 138 -14.08 -24.12 -11.44
N LEU A 139 -14.16 -22.79 -11.34
CA LEU A 139 -13.86 -21.90 -12.44
C LEU A 139 -13.13 -20.63 -11.98
N LEU A 140 -12.01 -20.36 -12.64
CA LEU A 140 -11.33 -19.06 -12.61
C LEU A 140 -11.46 -18.43 -14.00
N LEU A 141 -12.03 -17.23 -14.07
CA LEU A 141 -12.22 -16.49 -15.31
C LEU A 141 -11.13 -15.42 -15.46
N SER A 142 -10.61 -15.30 -16.68
CA SER A 142 -9.67 -14.26 -17.08
C SER A 142 -10.38 -13.16 -17.86
N GLN A 143 -10.05 -11.90 -17.58
CA GLN A 143 -10.44 -10.75 -18.41
C GLN A 143 -9.57 -10.62 -19.67
N MET A 144 -8.44 -11.34 -19.74
CA MET A 144 -7.47 -11.28 -20.83
C MET A 144 -7.27 -12.67 -21.45
N GLY A 145 -7.29 -12.76 -22.78
CA GLY A 145 -7.24 -14.05 -23.49
C GLY A 145 -8.61 -14.72 -23.58
N GLY A 146 -8.64 -16.01 -23.91
CA GLY A 146 -9.88 -16.79 -24.07
C GLY A 146 -10.14 -17.73 -22.90
N ASN A 147 -11.34 -17.70 -22.34
CA ASN A 147 -11.81 -18.66 -21.35
C ASN A 147 -12.39 -19.89 -22.06
N HIS A 148 -12.16 -21.09 -21.51
CA HIS A 148 -12.67 -22.33 -22.09
C HIS A 148 -12.99 -23.32 -20.98
N PHE A 149 -14.23 -23.80 -20.95
CA PHE A 149 -14.61 -24.97 -20.15
C PHE A 149 -15.79 -25.70 -20.81
N ASN A 150 -15.88 -27.00 -20.53
CA ASN A 150 -16.99 -27.84 -20.93
C ASN A 150 -17.16 -28.94 -19.89
N PHE A 151 -18.39 -29.15 -19.42
CA PHE A 151 -18.73 -30.27 -18.55
C PHE A 151 -20.11 -30.84 -18.89
N GLY A 152 -20.32 -32.10 -18.53
CA GLY A 152 -21.61 -32.77 -18.67
C GLY A 152 -22.31 -32.94 -17.32
N LEU A 153 -23.60 -32.62 -17.26
CA LEU A 153 -24.49 -32.98 -16.15
C LEU A 153 -25.32 -34.20 -16.54
N ASP A 154 -25.24 -35.30 -15.79
CA ASP A 154 -26.07 -36.49 -15.99
C ASP A 154 -27.42 -36.32 -15.28
N VAL A 155 -28.50 -36.24 -16.05
CA VAL A 155 -29.88 -36.03 -15.58
C VAL A 155 -30.67 -37.32 -15.77
N GLY A 156 -30.36 -38.32 -14.95
CA GLY A 156 -31.05 -39.62 -14.95
C GLY A 156 -30.82 -40.41 -16.23
N GLY A 157 -29.56 -40.51 -16.68
CA GLY A 157 -29.12 -41.27 -17.87
C GLY A 157 -28.99 -40.44 -19.15
N GLU A 158 -29.40 -39.17 -19.11
CA GLU A 158 -29.31 -38.24 -20.24
C GLU A 158 -28.32 -37.11 -19.91
N LYS A 159 -27.31 -36.88 -20.75
CA LYS A 159 -26.28 -35.86 -20.50
C LYS A 159 -26.67 -34.50 -21.06
N ALA A 160 -26.69 -33.48 -20.21
CA ALA A 160 -26.71 -32.08 -20.62
C ALA A 160 -25.28 -31.57 -20.74
N HIS A 161 -24.91 -31.02 -21.89
CA HIS A 161 -23.59 -30.45 -22.13
C HIS A 161 -23.60 -28.95 -21.88
N VAL A 162 -22.73 -28.47 -20.98
CA VAL A 162 -22.59 -27.06 -20.63
C VAL A 162 -21.21 -26.60 -21.07
N SER A 163 -21.16 -25.60 -21.94
CA SER A 163 -19.91 -25.06 -22.50
C SER A 163 -19.84 -23.54 -22.35
N PHE A 164 -18.62 -23.03 -22.16
CA PHE A 164 -18.38 -21.59 -22.12
C PHE A 164 -18.76 -20.91 -23.44
N LYS A 165 -19.41 -19.75 -23.36
CA LYS A 165 -19.67 -18.88 -24.51
C LYS A 165 -18.95 -17.55 -24.39
N GLU A 166 -19.24 -16.78 -23.35
CA GLU A 166 -18.72 -15.41 -23.21
C GLU A 166 -18.70 -14.95 -21.74
N TYR A 167 -17.78 -14.05 -21.40
CA TYR A 167 -17.68 -13.45 -20.08
C TYR A 167 -17.69 -11.92 -20.20
N PHE A 168 -18.59 -11.28 -19.46
CA PHE A 168 -18.72 -9.83 -19.41
C PHE A 168 -18.28 -9.35 -18.03
N PRO A 169 -17.07 -8.78 -17.88
CA PRO A 169 -16.70 -8.11 -16.64
C PRO A 169 -17.61 -6.89 -16.45
N ARG A 170 -18.08 -6.65 -15.23
CA ARG A 170 -18.96 -5.50 -14.91
C ARG A 170 -20.18 -5.45 -15.84
N ALA A 171 -20.93 -6.53 -15.86
CA ALA A 171 -22.05 -6.70 -16.75
C ALA A 171 -23.29 -5.94 -16.28
N THR A 172 -23.97 -5.34 -17.23
CA THR A 172 -25.33 -4.82 -17.05
C THR A 172 -26.23 -5.31 -18.18
N LYS A 173 -27.53 -5.36 -17.93
CA LYS A 173 -28.52 -5.62 -18.98
C LYS A 173 -28.79 -4.31 -19.71
N LYS A 174 -28.51 -4.27 -21.00
CA LYS A 174 -28.82 -3.14 -21.87
C LYS A 174 -29.70 -3.58 -23.02
N VAL A 175 -30.71 -2.77 -23.34
CA VAL A 175 -31.51 -2.98 -24.54
C VAL A 175 -30.72 -2.48 -25.75
N VAL A 176 -30.58 -3.34 -26.76
CA VAL A 176 -29.92 -3.04 -28.04
C VAL A 176 -30.82 -3.48 -29.20
N ASP A 177 -30.57 -2.93 -30.39
CA ASP A 177 -31.27 -3.37 -31.60
C ASP A 177 -30.91 -4.81 -31.97
N ASP A 178 -31.92 -5.63 -32.25
CA ASP A 178 -31.81 -7.02 -32.69
C ASP A 178 -32.84 -7.30 -33.79
N PRO A 179 -32.49 -7.97 -34.90
CA PRO A 179 -33.43 -8.25 -35.99
C PRO A 179 -34.72 -8.97 -35.56
N ASN A 180 -34.65 -9.76 -34.47
CA ASN A 180 -35.78 -10.48 -33.88
C ASN A 180 -36.32 -9.81 -32.60
N GLY A 181 -35.93 -8.55 -32.35
CA GLY A 181 -36.34 -7.77 -31.17
C GLY A 181 -37.77 -7.25 -31.27
N VAL A 182 -38.27 -6.73 -30.16
CA VAL A 182 -39.62 -6.16 -30.03
C VAL A 182 -39.55 -4.68 -29.66
N ALA A 183 -40.65 -3.94 -29.78
CA ALA A 183 -40.66 -2.56 -29.34
C ALA A 183 -40.38 -2.49 -27.84
N MET A 184 -39.35 -1.73 -27.45
CA MET A 184 -38.93 -1.58 -26.06
C MET A 184 -38.46 -0.16 -25.77
N ILE A 185 -38.67 0.25 -24.52
CA ILE A 185 -38.13 1.49 -23.95
C ILE A 185 -37.32 1.12 -22.70
N SER A 186 -36.13 1.69 -22.56
CA SER A 186 -35.33 1.57 -21.34
C SER A 186 -34.95 2.94 -20.81
N MET A 187 -34.99 3.09 -19.49
CA MET A 187 -34.70 4.34 -18.78
C MET A 187 -34.11 4.08 -17.41
N ILE A 188 -33.37 5.06 -16.90
CA ILE A 188 -32.96 5.10 -15.50
C ILE A 188 -33.92 6.02 -14.77
N LEU A 189 -34.55 5.51 -13.71
CA LEU A 189 -35.30 6.27 -12.72
C LEU A 189 -34.36 6.65 -11.56
N SER A 190 -34.57 7.80 -10.93
CA SER A 190 -33.78 8.25 -9.79
C SER A 190 -34.61 9.09 -8.83
N ALA A 191 -34.75 8.63 -7.59
CA ALA A 191 -35.43 9.32 -6.51
C ALA A 191 -34.80 8.94 -5.16
N TYR A 192 -34.85 9.85 -4.18
CA TYR A 192 -34.37 9.63 -2.81
C TYR A 192 -32.92 9.12 -2.67
N GLY A 193 -32.05 9.43 -3.64
CA GLY A 193 -30.65 9.00 -3.64
C GLY A 193 -30.39 7.61 -4.22
N GLU A 194 -31.41 6.91 -4.70
CA GLU A 194 -31.29 5.62 -5.41
C GLU A 194 -31.59 5.79 -6.90
N SER A 195 -30.89 5.02 -7.74
CA SER A 195 -31.11 4.97 -9.19
C SER A 195 -31.43 3.55 -9.64
N LEU A 196 -32.51 3.38 -10.40
CA LEU A 196 -32.98 2.09 -10.90
C LEU A 196 -33.08 2.11 -12.42
N SER A 197 -32.49 1.12 -13.09
CA SER A 197 -32.67 0.92 -14.53
C SER A 197 -33.87 0.02 -14.80
N ILE A 198 -34.81 0.47 -15.62
CA ILE A 198 -35.97 -0.30 -16.06
C ILE A 198 -35.98 -0.47 -17.59
N ALA A 199 -36.56 -1.57 -18.05
CA ALA A 199 -36.86 -1.83 -19.45
C ALA A 199 -38.32 -2.32 -19.55
N LEU A 200 -39.08 -1.72 -20.46
CA LEU A 200 -40.49 -2.03 -20.69
C LEU A 200 -40.68 -2.50 -22.13
N LYS A 201 -41.32 -3.66 -22.31
CA LYS A 201 -41.88 -4.08 -23.60
C LYS A 201 -43.23 -3.42 -23.81
N GLU A 202 -43.64 -3.35 -25.07
CA GLU A 202 -44.98 -2.87 -25.39
C GLU A 202 -46.05 -3.74 -24.70
N GLY A 203 -46.93 -3.12 -23.93
CA GLY A 203 -47.94 -3.77 -23.09
C GLY A 203 -47.55 -3.95 -21.61
N GLU A 204 -46.32 -3.59 -21.22
CA GLU A 204 -45.83 -3.69 -19.83
C GLU A 204 -45.84 -2.34 -19.10
N PHE A 205 -45.87 -2.40 -17.77
CA PHE A 205 -45.73 -1.24 -16.89
C PHE A 205 -44.84 -1.56 -15.69
N TYR A 206 -44.28 -0.52 -15.09
CA TYR A 206 -43.48 -0.58 -13.87
C TYR A 206 -44.03 0.42 -12.85
N GLU A 207 -44.20 -0.03 -11.61
CA GLU A 207 -44.78 0.77 -10.54
C GLU A 207 -43.73 1.11 -9.47
N THR A 208 -43.62 2.41 -9.17
CA THR A 208 -42.81 2.94 -8.06
C THR A 208 -43.74 3.31 -6.88
N PRO A 209 -43.21 3.65 -5.69
CA PRO A 209 -44.04 4.15 -4.59
C PRO A 209 -44.93 5.33 -5.00
N ASP A 210 -44.43 6.24 -5.83
CA ASP A 210 -45.08 7.52 -6.15
C ASP A 210 -45.72 7.57 -7.55
N TYR A 211 -45.18 6.85 -8.55
CA TYR A 211 -45.59 6.93 -9.96
C TYR A 211 -45.67 5.56 -10.66
N ILE A 212 -46.50 5.46 -11.69
CA ILE A 212 -46.53 4.30 -12.62
C ILE A 212 -45.95 4.72 -13.98
N PHE A 213 -45.01 3.95 -14.49
CA PHE A 213 -44.43 4.10 -15.83
C PHE A 213 -44.98 2.99 -16.74
N SER A 214 -45.75 3.35 -17.76
CA SER A 214 -46.43 2.38 -18.64
C SER A 214 -45.97 2.54 -20.08
N PHE A 215 -45.69 1.44 -20.78
CA PHE A 215 -45.48 1.45 -22.22
C PHE A 215 -46.61 0.73 -22.94
N ASN A 216 -47.59 1.50 -23.44
CA ASN A 216 -48.80 1.00 -24.12
C ASN A 216 -49.59 -0.08 -23.33
N ALA A 217 -49.42 -0.14 -22.00
CA ALA A 217 -50.12 -1.10 -21.14
C ALA A 217 -51.50 -0.58 -20.76
N LYS A 218 -52.50 -1.47 -20.77
CA LYS A 218 -53.85 -1.19 -20.25
C LYS A 218 -53.82 -1.30 -18.72
N LEU A 219 -54.05 -0.18 -18.03
CA LEU A 219 -54.13 -0.10 -16.58
C LEU A 219 -55.59 0.10 -16.16
N ASP A 220 -56.16 -0.87 -15.44
CA ASP A 220 -57.51 -0.77 -14.90
C ASP A 220 -57.50 -0.03 -13.55
N LYS A 221 -58.09 1.17 -13.51
CA LYS A 221 -58.20 2.05 -12.32
C LYS A 221 -56.86 2.28 -11.59
N PRO A 222 -55.97 3.12 -12.14
CA PRO A 222 -54.68 3.42 -11.52
C PRO A 222 -54.86 4.18 -10.20
N SER A 223 -54.13 3.75 -9.17
CA SER A 223 -54.13 4.36 -7.83
C SER A 223 -53.12 5.50 -7.66
N LYS A 224 -52.29 5.77 -8.68
CA LYS A 224 -51.16 6.72 -8.67
C LYS A 224 -51.07 7.48 -9.99
N PRO A 225 -50.44 8.67 -10.03
CA PRO A 225 -50.15 9.40 -11.27
C PRO A 225 -49.30 8.55 -12.24
N ILE A 226 -49.60 8.64 -13.53
CA ILE A 226 -48.97 7.81 -14.57
C ILE A 226 -48.14 8.65 -15.53
N VAL A 227 -46.95 8.16 -15.86
CA VAL A 227 -46.18 8.55 -17.04
C VAL A 227 -46.37 7.48 -18.11
N ARG A 228 -47.16 7.81 -19.13
CA ARG A 228 -47.52 6.93 -20.24
C ARG A 228 -46.57 7.16 -21.41
N PHE A 229 -45.92 6.09 -21.84
CA PHE A 229 -45.18 6.01 -23.08
C PHE A 229 -46.02 5.27 -24.10
N PHE A 230 -46.04 5.77 -25.32
CA PHE A 230 -46.76 5.14 -26.42
C PHE A 230 -46.10 5.49 -27.74
N ARG A 231 -46.44 4.72 -28.75
CA ARG A 231 -45.88 4.83 -30.09
C ARG A 231 -46.97 5.21 -31.06
N GLU A 232 -46.66 6.14 -31.96
CA GLU A 232 -47.43 6.38 -33.17
C GLU A 232 -46.48 6.29 -34.37
N ASN A 233 -46.74 5.35 -35.28
CA ASN A 233 -45.85 5.01 -36.39
C ASN A 233 -44.44 4.64 -35.91
N GLU A 234 -43.39 5.35 -36.36
CA GLU A 234 -42.00 5.11 -35.95
C GLU A 234 -41.51 6.03 -34.82
N SER A 235 -42.38 6.90 -34.28
CA SER A 235 -42.02 7.88 -33.26
C SER A 235 -42.61 7.55 -31.89
N PHE A 236 -41.86 7.87 -30.84
CA PHE A 236 -42.21 7.59 -29.45
C PHE A 236 -42.59 8.88 -28.72
N TYR A 237 -43.65 8.80 -27.93
CA TYR A 237 -44.23 9.92 -27.21
C TYR A 237 -44.42 9.59 -25.74
N MET A 238 -44.45 10.63 -24.93
CA MET A 238 -44.72 10.58 -23.50
C MET A 238 -45.90 11.50 -23.17
N LEU A 239 -46.73 11.07 -22.21
CA LEU A 239 -47.79 11.85 -21.59
C LEU A 239 -47.75 11.59 -20.09
N SER A 240 -47.66 12.65 -19.30
CA SER A 240 -47.64 12.59 -17.83
C SER A 240 -48.88 13.27 -17.27
N ASP A 241 -49.46 12.71 -16.21
CA ASP A 241 -50.59 13.34 -15.50
C ASP A 241 -50.16 14.63 -14.75
N GLU A 242 -48.85 14.88 -14.61
CA GLU A 242 -48.23 16.05 -13.98
C GLU A 242 -47.24 16.77 -14.91
N ASN A 243 -46.87 18.01 -14.56
CA ASN A 243 -45.85 18.77 -15.28
C ASN A 243 -44.49 18.07 -15.23
N VAL A 244 -43.78 18.04 -16.36
CA VAL A 244 -42.47 17.39 -16.49
C VAL A 244 -41.41 18.42 -16.82
N SER A 245 -40.50 18.71 -15.90
CA SER A 245 -39.31 19.49 -16.22
C SER A 245 -38.32 18.65 -17.03
N TRP A 246 -37.59 19.26 -17.96
CA TRP A 246 -36.57 18.56 -18.74
C TRP A 246 -35.29 19.36 -18.86
N PHE A 247 -34.17 18.66 -18.98
CA PHE A 247 -32.83 19.22 -19.13
C PHE A 247 -32.02 18.46 -20.19
N LYS A 248 -31.51 19.18 -21.18
CA LYS A 248 -30.63 18.65 -22.23
C LYS A 248 -29.17 18.96 -21.90
N MET A 249 -28.43 17.95 -21.46
CA MET A 249 -27.02 18.12 -21.06
C MET A 249 -26.11 18.65 -22.17
N ALA A 250 -26.29 18.19 -23.42
CA ALA A 250 -25.41 18.57 -24.53
C ALA A 250 -25.53 20.05 -24.93
N GLU A 251 -26.73 20.62 -24.75
CA GLU A 251 -27.07 21.99 -25.14
C GLU A 251 -27.14 22.95 -23.94
N ASN A 252 -27.05 22.42 -22.71
CA ASN A 252 -27.28 23.13 -21.45
C ASN A 252 -28.61 23.92 -21.41
N THR A 253 -29.65 23.37 -22.02
CA THR A 253 -31.00 23.98 -22.08
C THR A 253 -31.98 23.25 -21.16
N ARG A 254 -32.91 24.01 -20.57
CA ARG A 254 -33.95 23.50 -19.67
C ARG A 254 -35.32 24.01 -20.07
N GLY A 255 -36.35 23.24 -19.79
CA GLY A 255 -37.74 23.61 -20.03
C GLY A 255 -38.72 22.81 -19.18
N THR A 256 -40.01 22.96 -19.43
CA THR A 256 -41.06 22.21 -18.74
C THR A 256 -42.19 21.90 -19.72
N PHE A 257 -42.68 20.66 -19.67
CA PHE A 257 -43.86 20.19 -20.37
C PHE A 257 -45.06 20.26 -19.42
N GLU A 258 -46.19 20.73 -19.95
CA GLU A 258 -47.44 20.80 -19.19
C GLU A 258 -48.09 19.42 -19.05
N ALA A 259 -48.78 19.20 -17.93
CA ALA A 259 -49.53 17.99 -17.65
C ALA A 259 -50.54 17.65 -18.76
N ASN A 260 -50.74 16.36 -19.01
CA ASN A 260 -51.66 15.80 -20.02
C ASN A 260 -51.38 16.20 -21.47
N ARG A 261 -50.23 16.83 -21.74
CA ARG A 261 -49.80 17.16 -23.10
C ARG A 261 -48.93 16.04 -23.66
N LYS A 262 -49.17 15.71 -24.93
CA LYS A 262 -48.35 14.76 -25.68
C LYS A 262 -47.05 15.44 -26.10
N GLU A 263 -45.93 14.86 -25.71
CA GLU A 263 -44.59 15.38 -26.01
C GLU A 263 -43.69 14.28 -26.56
N ALA A 264 -42.71 14.68 -27.39
CA ALA A 264 -41.79 13.74 -28.01
C ALA A 264 -40.84 13.15 -26.97
N PHE A 265 -40.72 11.82 -26.94
CA PHE A 265 -39.87 11.12 -26.00
C PHE A 265 -38.56 10.70 -26.65
N THR A 266 -37.46 11.36 -26.25
CA THR A 266 -36.15 11.22 -26.91
C THR A 266 -35.04 10.98 -25.90
N THR A 267 -33.98 10.29 -26.33
CA THR A 267 -32.76 10.07 -25.54
C THR A 267 -31.93 11.34 -25.42
N GLY A 268 -31.00 11.39 -24.45
CA GLY A 268 -30.12 12.55 -24.24
C GLY A 268 -30.74 13.70 -23.45
N GLN A 269 -31.96 13.53 -22.93
CA GLN A 269 -32.62 14.46 -22.02
C GLN A 269 -32.85 13.81 -20.65
N LEU A 270 -32.73 14.59 -19.59
CA LEU A 270 -33.17 14.24 -18.24
C LEU A 270 -34.56 14.82 -18.03
N TYR A 271 -35.54 14.00 -17.63
CA TYR A 271 -36.90 14.42 -17.31
C TYR A 271 -37.10 14.34 -15.78
N THR A 272 -37.91 15.23 -15.23
CA THR A 272 -38.20 15.32 -13.79
C THR A 272 -39.70 15.52 -13.60
N VAL A 273 -40.33 14.62 -12.86
CA VAL A 273 -41.75 14.68 -12.48
C VAL A 273 -41.82 14.58 -10.96
N GLY A 274 -42.30 15.65 -10.30
CA GLY A 274 -42.25 15.76 -8.85
C GLY A 274 -40.83 15.61 -8.30
N THR A 275 -40.60 14.58 -7.49
CA THR A 275 -39.29 14.21 -6.92
C THR A 275 -38.53 13.17 -7.74
N MET A 276 -39.15 12.63 -8.80
CA MET A 276 -38.62 11.53 -9.60
C MET A 276 -37.92 12.07 -10.85
N ASN A 277 -36.65 11.73 -11.02
CA ASN A 277 -35.91 11.98 -12.24
C ASN A 277 -35.90 10.72 -13.12
N PHE A 278 -36.03 10.85 -14.44
CA PHE A 278 -35.81 9.74 -15.35
C PHE A 278 -35.10 10.15 -16.63
N ALA A 279 -34.22 9.29 -17.12
CA ALA A 279 -33.41 9.52 -18.31
C ALA A 279 -33.51 8.33 -19.28
N PRO A 280 -33.94 8.53 -20.55
CA PRO A 280 -34.10 7.43 -21.49
C PRO A 280 -32.73 6.97 -21.99
N ARG A 281 -32.51 5.65 -21.93
CA ARG A 281 -31.26 4.99 -22.35
C ARG A 281 -31.41 4.31 -23.70
N TYR A 282 -32.59 3.79 -24.02
CA TYR A 282 -32.90 3.17 -25.31
C TYR A 282 -34.38 3.37 -25.64
N ILE A 283 -34.66 3.65 -26.91
CA ILE A 283 -36.01 3.77 -27.45
C ILE A 283 -35.93 3.18 -28.86
N GLY A 284 -36.67 2.11 -29.15
CA GLY A 284 -36.58 1.47 -30.46
C GLY A 284 -37.62 0.37 -30.70
N LEU A 285 -37.80 0.03 -31.98
CA LEU A 285 -38.79 -0.95 -32.45
C LEU A 285 -38.29 -2.40 -32.39
N LYS A 286 -36.98 -2.58 -32.25
CA LYS A 286 -36.29 -3.86 -32.36
C LYS A 286 -35.41 -4.12 -31.15
N GLY A 287 -35.86 -3.71 -29.98
CA GLY A 287 -35.14 -3.88 -28.72
C GLY A 287 -35.08 -5.34 -28.30
N LYS A 288 -33.90 -5.78 -27.87
CA LYS A 288 -33.68 -7.01 -27.12
C LYS A 288 -32.69 -6.73 -26.00
N GLU A 289 -33.00 -7.20 -24.81
CA GLU A 289 -32.04 -7.17 -23.71
C GLU A 289 -30.84 -8.05 -24.04
N LYS A 290 -29.64 -7.46 -24.00
CA LYS A 290 -28.36 -8.16 -24.05
C LYS A 290 -27.53 -7.79 -22.84
N VAL A 291 -26.71 -8.74 -22.45
CA VAL A 291 -25.65 -8.53 -21.47
C VAL A 291 -24.55 -7.71 -22.14
N VAL A 292 -24.17 -6.59 -21.54
CA VAL A 292 -23.07 -5.75 -22.04
C VAL A 292 -22.16 -5.35 -20.87
N GLU A 293 -20.89 -5.10 -21.17
CA GLU A 293 -19.97 -4.49 -20.19
C GLU A 293 -20.35 -3.01 -19.95
N ASP A 294 -20.53 -2.64 -18.68
CA ASP A 294 -20.64 -1.26 -18.24
C ASP A 294 -19.26 -0.65 -18.03
N LYS A 295 -18.86 0.22 -18.97
CA LYS A 295 -17.56 0.89 -18.93
C LYS A 295 -17.50 2.02 -17.90
N ASN A 296 -18.63 2.61 -17.52
CA ASN A 296 -18.74 3.75 -16.59
C ASN A 296 -19.90 3.55 -15.60
N PRO A 297 -19.76 2.60 -14.65
CA PRO A 297 -20.80 2.39 -13.63
C PRO A 297 -20.92 3.63 -12.74
N MET A 298 -22.13 4.20 -12.62
CA MET A 298 -22.42 5.34 -11.75
C MET A 298 -22.27 5.01 -10.25
N ILE A 299 -22.36 3.72 -9.87
CA ILE A 299 -22.24 3.23 -8.50
C ILE A 299 -21.19 2.11 -8.48
N GLN A 300 -20.12 2.28 -7.71
CA GLN A 300 -19.02 1.30 -7.64
C GLN A 300 -19.31 0.10 -6.71
N ALA A 301 -20.27 0.23 -5.79
CA ALA A 301 -20.66 -0.85 -4.89
C ALA A 301 -21.70 -1.76 -5.57
N GLY A 302 -21.40 -3.05 -5.72
CA GLY A 302 -22.35 -4.05 -6.23
C GLY A 302 -22.33 -4.27 -7.75
N VAL A 303 -21.27 -3.87 -8.46
CA VAL A 303 -21.15 -4.14 -9.90
C VAL A 303 -20.92 -5.63 -10.13
N GLU A 304 -21.93 -6.32 -10.64
CA GLU A 304 -21.87 -7.74 -10.99
C GLU A 304 -21.19 -7.95 -12.33
N SER A 305 -20.61 -9.13 -12.54
CA SER A 305 -20.19 -9.61 -13.85
C SER A 305 -21.22 -10.62 -14.36
N ALA A 306 -21.12 -11.02 -15.62
CA ALA A 306 -21.99 -12.04 -16.18
C ALA A 306 -21.20 -13.09 -16.95
N LEU A 307 -21.52 -14.35 -16.67
CA LEU A 307 -21.00 -15.51 -17.37
C LEU A 307 -22.10 -16.10 -18.26
N VAL A 308 -21.84 -16.17 -19.56
CA VAL A 308 -22.76 -16.78 -20.53
C VAL A 308 -22.26 -18.17 -20.89
N VAL A 309 -23.12 -19.16 -20.73
CA VAL A 309 -22.87 -20.55 -21.11
C VAL A 309 -23.86 -21.02 -22.15
N THR A 310 -23.42 -21.90 -23.04
CA THR A 310 -24.30 -22.65 -23.93
C THR A 310 -24.62 -23.99 -23.28
N VAL A 311 -25.91 -24.30 -23.16
CA VAL A 311 -26.44 -25.57 -22.67
C VAL A 311 -27.08 -26.31 -23.82
N GLU A 312 -26.66 -27.56 -24.04
CA GLU A 312 -27.23 -28.47 -25.02
C GLU A 312 -27.83 -29.69 -24.31
N PHE A 313 -29.12 -29.93 -24.49
CA PHE A 313 -29.83 -31.06 -23.89
C PHE A 313 -30.96 -31.51 -24.83
N LYS A 314 -31.00 -32.82 -25.15
CA LYS A 314 -31.98 -33.41 -26.09
C LYS A 314 -32.08 -32.72 -27.46
N GLY A 315 -30.97 -32.18 -27.97
CA GLY A 315 -30.93 -31.47 -29.25
C GLY A 315 -31.44 -30.02 -29.19
N GLU A 316 -31.90 -29.54 -28.04
CA GLU A 316 -32.16 -28.11 -27.80
C GLU A 316 -30.89 -27.41 -27.31
N ARG A 317 -30.63 -26.22 -27.86
CA ARG A 317 -29.48 -25.38 -27.51
C ARG A 317 -29.96 -24.03 -26.99
N HIS A 318 -29.55 -23.67 -25.77
CA HIS A 318 -29.90 -22.41 -25.12
C HIS A 318 -28.67 -21.69 -24.57
N ASP A 319 -28.67 -20.36 -24.65
CA ASP A 319 -27.65 -19.54 -23.98
C ASP A 319 -28.20 -19.02 -22.66
N VAL A 320 -27.47 -19.25 -21.58
CA VAL A 320 -27.85 -18.87 -20.22
C VAL A 320 -26.84 -17.88 -19.68
N ALA A 321 -27.31 -16.69 -19.31
CA ALA A 321 -26.51 -15.68 -18.64
C ALA A 321 -26.70 -15.81 -17.11
N MET A 322 -25.60 -16.00 -16.39
CA MET A 322 -25.56 -16.01 -14.93
C MET A 322 -24.89 -14.72 -14.46
N PHE A 323 -25.60 -13.92 -13.66
CA PHE A 323 -25.06 -12.72 -13.04
C PHE A 323 -24.52 -13.05 -11.65
N GLY A 324 -23.42 -12.41 -11.28
CA GLY A 324 -22.82 -12.58 -9.96
C GLY A 324 -21.46 -11.91 -9.86
N GLN A 325 -20.92 -11.89 -8.63
CA GLN A 325 -19.58 -11.34 -8.36
C GLN A 325 -18.47 -12.41 -8.45
N GLY A 326 -18.85 -13.67 -8.72
CA GLY A 326 -17.90 -14.78 -8.80
C GLY A 326 -17.33 -15.13 -7.42
N LYS A 327 -16.05 -14.83 -7.18
CA LYS A 327 -15.30 -15.24 -6.01
C LYS A 327 -15.78 -14.55 -4.73
N GLY A 328 -16.09 -15.33 -3.69
CA GLY A 328 -16.42 -14.82 -2.35
C GLY A 328 -17.88 -14.35 -2.20
N ALA A 329 -18.70 -14.51 -3.22
CA ALA A 329 -20.12 -14.16 -3.20
C ALA A 329 -20.96 -15.34 -3.72
N LYS A 330 -22.18 -15.47 -3.20
CA LYS A 330 -23.13 -16.45 -3.72
C LYS A 330 -23.63 -15.99 -5.09
N GLY A 331 -23.72 -16.91 -6.05
CA GLY A 331 -24.27 -16.61 -7.38
C GLY A 331 -25.79 -16.42 -7.36
N GLU A 332 -26.30 -15.61 -8.28
CA GLU A 332 -27.74 -15.51 -8.49
C GLU A 332 -28.26 -16.72 -9.31
N PRO A 333 -29.35 -17.38 -8.87
CA PRO A 333 -29.90 -18.52 -9.59
C PRO A 333 -30.66 -18.12 -10.85
N THR A 334 -30.12 -18.48 -12.01
CA THR A 334 -30.81 -18.38 -13.29
C THR A 334 -31.59 -19.67 -13.58
N LYS A 335 -32.92 -19.57 -13.63
CA LYS A 335 -33.81 -20.71 -13.90
C LYS A 335 -34.25 -20.73 -15.36
N ILE A 336 -34.20 -21.89 -16.00
CA ILE A 336 -34.65 -22.09 -17.39
C ILE A 336 -35.26 -23.48 -17.55
N ILE A 337 -36.23 -23.63 -18.44
CA ILE A 337 -36.81 -24.92 -18.79
C ILE A 337 -36.25 -25.34 -20.14
N ILE A 338 -35.63 -26.52 -20.23
CA ILE A 338 -35.04 -27.07 -21.47
C ILE A 338 -35.63 -28.47 -21.69
N ALA A 339 -36.22 -28.71 -22.86
CA ALA A 339 -36.91 -29.96 -23.17
C ALA A 339 -37.89 -30.43 -22.06
N GLY A 340 -38.61 -29.48 -21.44
CA GLY A 340 -39.60 -29.73 -20.38
C GLY A 340 -39.03 -29.98 -18.98
N ILE A 341 -37.70 -29.94 -18.79
CA ILE A 341 -37.04 -30.12 -17.50
C ILE A 341 -36.56 -28.76 -16.96
N PRO A 342 -36.86 -28.41 -15.68
CA PRO A 342 -36.33 -27.20 -15.06
C PRO A 342 -34.86 -27.37 -14.68
N PHE A 343 -34.03 -26.51 -15.24
CA PHE A 343 -32.62 -26.33 -14.89
C PHE A 343 -32.42 -25.05 -14.08
N VAL A 344 -31.44 -25.08 -13.18
CA VAL A 344 -30.95 -23.94 -12.40
C VAL A 344 -29.45 -23.83 -12.61
N PHE A 345 -29.01 -22.65 -13.02
CA PHE A 345 -27.61 -22.32 -13.24
C PHE A 345 -27.19 -21.19 -12.30
N GLU A 346 -26.07 -21.36 -11.62
CA GLU A 346 -25.50 -20.38 -10.69
C GLU A 346 -24.01 -20.23 -10.96
N TRP A 347 -23.52 -18.98 -10.94
CA TRP A 347 -22.09 -18.69 -10.97
C TRP A 347 -21.68 -17.92 -9.71
N GLY A 348 -20.90 -18.56 -8.85
CA GLY A 348 -20.41 -17.95 -7.60
C GLY A 348 -19.83 -18.99 -6.65
N SER A 349 -19.50 -18.56 -5.44
CA SER A 349 -18.99 -19.44 -4.39
C SER A 349 -20.01 -20.50 -3.95
N LYS A 350 -19.51 -21.71 -3.70
CA LYS A 350 -20.28 -22.86 -3.24
C LYS A 350 -20.31 -22.89 -1.72
N THR A 351 -21.44 -23.32 -1.15
CA THR A 351 -21.56 -23.54 0.30
C THR A 351 -21.11 -24.96 0.69
N PHE A 352 -20.27 -25.05 1.72
CA PHE A 352 -19.80 -26.27 2.36
C PHE A 352 -20.30 -26.33 3.80
N THR A 353 -20.65 -27.51 4.30
CA THR A 353 -21.13 -27.68 5.68
C THR A 353 -20.04 -28.31 6.53
N LEU A 354 -19.69 -27.67 7.65
CA LEU A 354 -18.74 -28.19 8.62
C LEU A 354 -19.38 -29.30 9.47
N PRO A 355 -18.58 -30.26 9.98
CA PRO A 355 -19.06 -31.33 10.86
C PRO A 355 -19.34 -30.86 12.31
N PHE A 356 -19.15 -29.58 12.59
CA PHE A 356 -19.44 -28.92 13.87
C PHE A 356 -19.95 -27.50 13.56
N SER A 357 -20.54 -26.84 14.54
CA SER A 357 -21.02 -25.46 14.40
C SER A 357 -20.20 -24.49 15.22
N ILE A 358 -20.23 -23.22 14.83
CA ILE A 358 -19.69 -22.11 15.62
C ILE A 358 -20.86 -21.20 15.98
N GLN A 359 -21.04 -20.97 17.27
CA GLN A 359 -21.98 -19.99 17.80
C GLN A 359 -21.24 -18.69 18.11
N LEU A 360 -21.77 -17.56 17.65
CA LEU A 360 -21.29 -16.25 18.05
C LEU A 360 -22.06 -15.78 19.28
N ASN A 361 -21.38 -15.66 20.41
CA ASN A 361 -21.98 -15.15 21.63
C ASN A 361 -22.01 -13.61 21.60
N GLU A 362 -20.89 -12.99 21.26
CA GLU A 362 -20.76 -11.54 21.20
C GLU A 362 -19.65 -11.13 20.22
N PHE A 363 -19.91 -10.11 19.41
CA PHE A 363 -18.89 -9.38 18.66
C PHE A 363 -18.48 -8.11 19.41
N GLN A 364 -17.19 -7.86 19.51
CA GLN A 364 -16.60 -6.73 20.23
C GLN A 364 -15.72 -5.92 19.29
N LEU A 365 -15.91 -4.60 19.26
CA LEU A 365 -15.12 -3.66 18.47
C LEU A 365 -14.58 -2.55 19.37
N ASP A 366 -13.28 -2.59 19.63
CA ASP A 366 -12.59 -1.52 20.35
C ASP A 366 -12.11 -0.48 19.35
N ARG A 367 -12.28 0.80 19.68
CA ARG A 367 -11.85 1.94 18.85
C ARG A 367 -10.81 2.77 19.57
N TYR A 368 -10.01 3.50 18.79
CA TYR A 368 -9.20 4.55 19.37
C TYR A 368 -10.10 5.66 19.96
N PRO A 369 -9.77 6.18 21.16
CA PRO A 369 -10.54 7.25 21.79
C PRO A 369 -10.85 8.39 20.83
N GLY A 370 -12.10 8.85 20.77
CA GLY A 370 -12.52 9.96 19.89
C GLY A 370 -12.45 9.70 18.38
N SER A 371 -12.23 8.45 17.94
CA SER A 371 -12.10 8.08 16.53
C SER A 371 -13.04 6.92 16.14
N MET A 372 -13.34 6.80 14.85
CA MET A 372 -14.00 5.62 14.28
C MET A 372 -13.01 4.53 13.88
N SER A 373 -11.71 4.78 14.01
CA SER A 373 -10.65 3.84 13.66
C SER A 373 -10.65 2.64 14.63
N PRO A 374 -10.73 1.40 14.10
CA PRO A 374 -10.68 0.19 14.93
C PRO A 374 -9.30 0.04 15.57
N MET A 375 -9.28 -0.20 16.88
CA MET A 375 -8.09 -0.53 17.67
C MET A 375 -7.88 -2.05 17.75
N SER A 376 -8.98 -2.79 17.91
CA SER A 376 -9.09 -4.24 17.91
C SER A 376 -10.53 -4.64 17.63
N TYR A 377 -10.72 -5.83 17.05
CA TYR A 377 -12.04 -6.44 16.93
C TYR A 377 -11.92 -7.93 17.21
N ALA A 378 -12.89 -8.45 17.94
CA ALA A 378 -12.90 -9.78 18.50
C ALA A 378 -14.30 -10.40 18.43
N SER A 379 -14.35 -11.72 18.34
CA SER A 379 -15.56 -12.52 18.41
C SER A 379 -15.44 -13.52 19.55
N GLU A 380 -16.32 -13.42 20.53
CA GLU A 380 -16.53 -14.45 21.55
C GLU A 380 -17.39 -15.55 20.94
N VAL A 381 -16.78 -16.71 20.68
CA VAL A 381 -17.45 -17.83 20.02
C VAL A 381 -17.49 -19.06 20.90
N GLU A 382 -18.44 -19.95 20.63
CA GLU A 382 -18.50 -21.28 21.21
C GLU A 382 -18.49 -22.32 20.10
N VAL A 383 -17.52 -23.23 20.12
CA VAL A 383 -17.49 -24.37 19.20
C VAL A 383 -18.44 -25.43 19.74
N VAL A 384 -19.42 -25.82 18.93
CA VAL A 384 -20.45 -26.80 19.28
C VAL A 384 -20.29 -28.03 18.39
N ASP A 385 -19.78 -29.11 18.98
CA ASP A 385 -19.58 -30.39 18.30
C ASP A 385 -20.45 -31.47 18.95
N LYS A 386 -21.56 -31.80 18.29
CA LYS A 386 -22.55 -32.76 18.79
C LYS A 386 -22.04 -34.20 18.71
N ASP A 387 -21.15 -34.51 17.77
CA ASP A 387 -20.61 -35.85 17.57
C ASP A 387 -19.60 -36.23 18.67
N GLN A 388 -18.81 -35.26 19.14
CA GLN A 388 -17.84 -35.45 20.22
C GLN A 388 -18.35 -34.97 21.59
N ASN A 389 -19.56 -34.43 21.66
CA ASN A 389 -20.16 -33.82 22.85
C ASN A 389 -19.24 -32.76 23.49
N VAL A 390 -18.64 -31.91 22.65
CA VAL A 390 -17.71 -30.84 23.05
C VAL A 390 -18.38 -29.49 22.87
N ARG A 391 -18.25 -28.65 23.90
CA ARG A 391 -18.54 -27.22 23.87
C ARG A 391 -17.32 -26.45 24.36
N LEU A 392 -16.71 -25.68 23.47
CA LEU A 392 -15.46 -24.96 23.76
C LEU A 392 -15.68 -23.46 23.55
N PRO A 393 -15.75 -22.65 24.61
CA PRO A 393 -15.70 -21.20 24.48
C PRO A 393 -14.30 -20.76 24.04
N PHE A 394 -14.23 -19.84 23.08
CA PHE A 394 -12.98 -19.33 22.55
C PHE A 394 -13.15 -17.89 22.06
N ARG A 395 -12.14 -17.06 22.27
CA ARG A 395 -12.11 -15.68 21.76
C ARG A 395 -11.24 -15.61 20.51
N ILE A 396 -11.84 -15.31 19.37
CA ILE A 396 -11.14 -15.11 18.10
C ILE A 396 -10.90 -13.61 17.91
N TYR A 397 -9.65 -13.21 17.69
CA TYR A 397 -9.30 -11.81 17.39
C TYR A 397 -8.04 -11.76 16.51
N MET A 398 -7.64 -10.57 16.07
CA MET A 398 -6.45 -10.39 15.25
C MET A 398 -5.21 -11.06 15.88
N ASN A 399 -4.50 -11.89 15.10
CA ASN A 399 -3.34 -12.70 15.54
C ASN A 399 -3.65 -13.80 16.59
N HIS A 400 -4.93 -14.11 16.85
CA HIS A 400 -5.34 -15.19 17.76
C HIS A 400 -6.42 -16.06 17.13
N VAL A 401 -5.97 -17.17 16.53
CA VAL A 401 -6.79 -18.05 15.70
C VAL A 401 -7.34 -19.24 16.48
N LEU A 402 -8.51 -19.73 16.08
CA LEU A 402 -9.09 -20.97 16.57
C LEU A 402 -8.71 -22.11 15.62
N ASP A 403 -8.10 -23.17 16.14
CA ASP A 403 -7.82 -24.41 15.41
C ASP A 403 -8.68 -25.55 15.97
N TYR A 404 -9.55 -26.15 15.15
CA TYR A 404 -10.42 -27.26 15.55
C TYR A 404 -10.68 -28.25 14.41
N ARG A 405 -10.54 -29.57 14.67
CA ARG A 405 -10.69 -30.66 13.67
C ARG A 405 -9.97 -30.41 12.33
N GLY A 406 -8.80 -29.77 12.37
CA GLY A 406 -7.99 -29.42 11.19
C GLY A 406 -8.44 -28.15 10.45
N PHE A 407 -9.55 -27.54 10.85
CA PHE A 407 -9.98 -26.23 10.35
C PHE A 407 -9.44 -25.12 11.25
N ARG A 408 -9.06 -24.03 10.61
CA ARG A 408 -8.57 -22.81 11.24
C ARG A 408 -9.55 -21.68 10.96
N PHE A 409 -9.94 -20.96 12.01
CA PHE A 409 -10.81 -19.80 11.95
C PHE A 409 -10.05 -18.57 12.37
N PHE A 410 -10.16 -17.53 11.56
CA PHE A 410 -9.57 -16.24 11.83
C PHE A 410 -10.56 -15.13 11.56
N GLN A 411 -10.48 -14.09 12.37
CA GLN A 411 -11.29 -12.90 12.18
C GLN A 411 -10.84 -12.23 10.87
N SER A 412 -11.76 -12.07 9.91
CA SER A 412 -11.45 -11.49 8.59
C SER A 412 -12.04 -10.09 8.46
N SER A 413 -13.33 -9.96 8.76
CA SER A 413 -14.05 -8.68 8.75
C SER A 413 -15.28 -8.78 9.65
N TYR A 414 -16.13 -7.76 9.63
CA TYR A 414 -17.34 -7.68 10.43
C TYR A 414 -18.39 -6.86 9.68
N ASP A 415 -19.65 -7.02 10.09
CA ASP A 415 -20.76 -6.26 9.51
C ASP A 415 -20.68 -4.79 9.94
N LYS A 416 -21.06 -3.87 9.04
CA LYS A 416 -21.06 -2.42 9.33
C LYS A 416 -21.99 -2.02 10.47
N ASP A 417 -22.97 -2.87 10.80
CA ASP A 417 -23.89 -2.66 11.93
C ASP A 417 -23.37 -3.24 13.25
N GLU A 418 -22.13 -3.78 13.27
CA GLU A 418 -21.43 -4.32 14.43
C GLU A 418 -22.14 -5.51 15.10
N LYS A 419 -23.08 -6.16 14.39
CA LYS A 419 -23.88 -7.28 14.92
C LYS A 419 -23.52 -8.63 14.32
N GLY A 420 -22.47 -8.68 13.52
CA GLY A 420 -22.02 -9.91 12.89
C GLY A 420 -20.53 -9.92 12.61
N THR A 421 -20.00 -11.13 12.62
CA THR A 421 -18.60 -11.43 12.38
C THR A 421 -18.45 -12.20 11.08
N ILE A 422 -17.41 -11.90 10.32
CA ILE A 422 -17.02 -12.67 9.15
C ILE A 422 -15.68 -13.32 9.49
N LEU A 423 -15.73 -14.61 9.75
CA LEU A 423 -14.56 -15.44 9.96
C LEU A 423 -14.13 -15.99 8.61
N SER A 424 -12.83 -16.06 8.36
CA SER A 424 -12.32 -16.86 7.26
C SER A 424 -11.85 -18.20 7.80
N VAL A 425 -12.01 -19.23 6.97
CA VAL A 425 -11.87 -20.63 7.32
C VAL A 425 -10.87 -21.26 6.38
N ASN A 426 -9.85 -21.91 6.92
CA ASN A 426 -8.85 -22.64 6.13
C ASN A 426 -8.65 -24.06 6.69
N ASN A 427 -8.50 -25.05 5.82
CA ASN A 427 -7.94 -26.36 6.14
C ASN A 427 -6.74 -26.60 5.22
N ASP A 428 -5.53 -26.58 5.78
CA ASP A 428 -4.30 -26.63 4.99
C ASP A 428 -3.35 -27.72 5.52
N PRO A 429 -3.29 -28.90 4.86
CA PRO A 429 -2.36 -29.96 5.23
C PRO A 429 -0.90 -29.65 4.85
N GLY A 430 -0.67 -28.74 3.89
CA GLY A 430 0.66 -28.34 3.41
C GLY A 430 1.40 -27.40 4.35
N LYS A 431 0.69 -26.80 5.32
CA LYS A 431 1.26 -25.95 6.37
C LYS A 431 2.43 -26.62 7.10
N ILE A 432 2.28 -27.86 7.58
CA ILE A 432 3.30 -28.50 8.43
C ILE A 432 4.63 -28.71 7.66
N PRO A 433 4.65 -29.32 6.46
CA PRO A 433 5.87 -29.42 5.66
C PRO A 433 6.51 -28.05 5.35
N THR A 434 5.70 -27.05 5.01
CA THR A 434 6.19 -25.69 4.71
C THR A 434 6.87 -25.05 5.91
N TYR A 435 6.28 -25.15 7.10
CA TYR A 435 6.83 -24.60 8.35
C TYR A 435 8.13 -25.30 8.76
N LEU A 436 8.21 -26.62 8.60
CA LEU A 436 9.46 -27.36 8.81
C LEU A 436 10.53 -26.88 7.80
N GLY A 437 10.13 -26.64 6.56
CA GLY A 437 10.95 -25.98 5.55
C GLY A 437 11.46 -24.62 6.03
N TYR A 438 10.58 -23.71 6.46
CA TYR A 438 10.96 -22.36 6.93
C TYR A 438 11.94 -22.41 8.11
N PHE A 439 11.73 -23.35 9.04
CA PHE A 439 12.64 -23.57 10.16
C PHE A 439 14.02 -24.02 9.69
N LEU A 440 14.10 -25.06 8.85
CA LEU A 440 15.37 -25.58 8.32
C LEU A 440 16.08 -24.57 7.42
N LEU A 441 15.32 -23.76 6.67
CA LEU A 441 15.83 -22.67 5.85
C LEU A 441 16.56 -21.65 6.73
N SER A 442 15.88 -21.18 7.77
CA SER A 442 16.38 -20.13 8.66
C SER A 442 17.59 -20.62 9.46
N LEU A 443 17.50 -21.83 10.00
CA LEU A 443 18.58 -22.46 10.74
C LEU A 443 19.78 -22.74 9.83
N GLY A 444 19.56 -23.23 8.61
CA GLY A 444 20.61 -23.50 7.62
C GLY A 444 21.38 -22.24 7.21
N LEU A 445 20.68 -21.13 6.93
CA LEU A 445 21.31 -19.84 6.62
C LEU A 445 22.11 -19.28 7.79
N PHE A 446 21.53 -19.29 9.00
CA PHE A 446 22.21 -18.81 10.19
C PHE A 446 23.49 -19.61 10.48
N LEU A 447 23.41 -20.94 10.48
CA LEU A 447 24.57 -21.82 10.70
C LEU A 447 25.62 -21.67 9.59
N ASN A 448 25.23 -21.33 8.37
CA ASN A 448 26.17 -21.12 7.27
C ASN A 448 27.06 -19.87 7.47
N LEU A 449 26.55 -18.83 8.16
CA LEU A 449 27.35 -17.66 8.54
C LEU A 449 28.41 -17.99 9.60
N LEU A 450 28.09 -18.93 10.49
CA LEU A 450 28.98 -19.38 11.57
C LEU A 450 29.99 -20.45 11.12
N ASN A 451 29.63 -21.27 10.12
CA ASN A 451 30.46 -22.38 9.65
C ASN A 451 31.83 -21.88 9.12
N PRO A 452 32.96 -22.31 9.71
CA PRO A 452 34.30 -21.92 9.26
C PRO A 452 34.62 -22.27 7.80
N GLN A 453 33.97 -23.30 7.26
CA GLN A 453 34.21 -23.79 5.89
C GLN A 453 33.27 -23.13 4.87
N SER A 454 32.36 -22.26 5.30
CA SER A 454 31.45 -21.55 4.42
C SER A 454 32.19 -20.57 3.51
N ARG A 455 31.56 -20.24 2.36
CA ARG A 455 32.09 -19.22 1.46
C ARG A 455 32.26 -17.88 2.17
N PHE A 456 31.30 -17.49 3.01
CA PHE A 456 31.33 -16.23 3.74
C PHE A 456 32.61 -16.10 4.59
N ARG A 457 32.95 -17.15 5.36
CA ARG A 457 34.18 -17.18 6.18
C ARG A 457 35.44 -17.23 5.34
N LYS A 458 35.44 -18.01 4.25
CA LYS A 458 36.57 -18.07 3.30
C LYS A 458 36.86 -16.70 2.67
N LEU A 459 35.83 -15.97 2.25
CA LEU A 459 35.96 -14.61 1.72
C LEU A 459 36.51 -13.65 2.76
N ALA A 460 35.99 -13.70 4.00
CA ALA A 460 36.46 -12.87 5.10
C ALA A 460 37.95 -13.06 5.39
N PHE A 461 38.45 -14.30 5.29
CA PHE A 461 39.87 -14.62 5.49
C PHE A 461 40.76 -14.13 4.33
N MET A 462 40.23 -14.09 3.10
CA MET A 462 40.97 -13.67 1.91
C MET A 462 41.13 -12.14 1.77
N ILE A 463 40.46 -11.34 2.60
CA ILE A 463 40.59 -9.87 2.57
C ILE A 463 41.91 -9.48 3.25
N GLN A 464 42.82 -8.83 2.50
CA GLN A 464 44.05 -8.27 3.05
C GLN A 464 43.69 -7.10 3.97
N ARG A 465 44.16 -7.14 5.21
CA ARG A 465 43.83 -6.16 6.26
C ARG A 465 44.59 -4.85 6.04
N ASP A 466 44.06 -3.93 5.24
CA ASP A 466 44.39 -2.49 5.33
C ASP A 466 43.62 -1.86 6.53
N THR A 467 43.68 -2.53 7.69
CA THR A 467 42.79 -2.27 8.84
C THR A 467 43.07 -0.94 9.52
N VAL A 468 42.01 -0.21 9.82
CA VAL A 468 42.05 0.85 10.83
C VAL A 468 41.88 0.20 12.21
N LYS A 469 42.89 0.33 13.08
CA LYS A 469 42.80 -0.16 14.47
C LYS A 469 41.90 0.77 15.27
N MET A 470 40.83 0.24 15.87
CA MET A 470 40.04 0.99 16.86
C MET A 470 40.91 1.28 18.09
N LYS A 471 41.57 2.44 18.11
CA LYS A 471 41.98 3.06 19.37
C LYS A 471 40.81 3.91 19.82
N SER A 472 40.37 3.68 21.05
CA SER A 472 39.42 4.49 21.79
C SER A 472 39.99 5.91 21.95
N VAL A 473 39.72 6.77 20.98
CA VAL A 473 40.01 8.20 21.05
C VAL A 473 38.67 8.91 21.17
N LEU A 474 38.12 8.85 22.39
CA LEU A 474 37.28 9.94 22.88
C LEU A 474 38.22 11.10 23.13
N VAL A 475 37.95 12.27 22.53
CA VAL A 475 38.21 13.64 23.04
C VAL A 475 38.23 14.71 21.91
N LEU A 476 38.25 14.36 20.61
CA LEU A 476 38.37 15.38 19.53
C LEU A 476 37.26 15.36 18.47
N VAL A 477 36.00 15.14 18.88
CA VAL A 477 34.81 15.29 18.00
C VAL A 477 33.77 16.27 18.58
N SER A 478 33.91 16.67 19.85
CA SER A 478 33.03 17.64 20.51
C SER A 478 33.11 19.06 19.92
N ALA A 479 34.13 19.37 19.13
CA ALA A 479 34.37 20.72 18.59
C ALA A 479 33.88 20.93 17.14
N MET A 480 33.48 19.87 16.40
CA MET A 480 32.99 19.99 15.01
C MET A 480 31.47 19.81 14.85
N LEU A 481 30.74 19.51 15.93
CA LEU A 481 29.28 19.43 15.95
C LEU A 481 28.58 20.79 16.15
N LEU A 482 29.34 21.90 16.17
CA LEU A 482 28.84 23.26 16.40
C LEU A 482 28.97 24.17 15.16
N THR A 483 29.10 23.64 13.95
CA THR A 483 28.96 24.48 12.75
C THR A 483 27.50 24.88 12.59
N TRP A 484 27.20 26.08 13.07
CA TRP A 484 25.96 26.82 12.86
C TRP A 484 25.47 26.69 11.42
N THR A 485 24.27 26.13 11.25
CA THR A 485 23.45 26.43 10.07
C THR A 485 23.00 27.87 10.20
N GLN A 486 23.68 28.79 9.50
CA GLN A 486 23.15 30.13 9.30
C GLN A 486 21.88 30.01 8.44
N PRO A 487 20.73 30.57 8.86
CA PRO A 487 19.58 30.69 7.97
C PRO A 487 20.00 31.59 6.80
N LEU A 488 19.92 31.09 5.56
CA LEU A 488 19.97 31.95 4.38
C LEU A 488 18.75 32.87 4.46
N HIS A 489 18.97 34.11 4.90
CA HIS A 489 17.95 35.14 4.90
C HIS A 489 17.67 35.52 3.45
N ALA A 490 16.49 35.16 2.96
CA ALA A 490 15.95 35.76 1.76
C ALA A 490 15.52 37.19 2.11
N TYR A 491 15.99 38.16 1.33
CA TYR A 491 15.52 39.55 1.41
C TYR A 491 14.05 39.62 0.97
N THR A 492 13.15 39.99 1.86
CA THR A 492 11.83 40.54 1.50
C THR A 492 11.39 41.61 2.51
N THR A 493 11.06 42.76 1.93
CA THR A 493 10.32 43.96 2.38
C THR A 493 9.95 44.10 3.87
N GLU A 494 10.54 45.10 4.53
CA GLU A 494 10.53 45.37 5.98
C GLU A 494 9.20 45.85 6.60
N GLU A 495 8.16 46.15 5.81
CA GLU A 495 6.99 46.89 6.34
C GLU A 495 5.83 46.00 6.88
N TYR A 496 5.76 44.72 6.49
CA TYR A 496 4.67 43.79 6.91
C TYR A 496 5.08 42.75 7.97
N LEU A 497 6.36 42.68 8.38
CA LEU A 497 6.87 41.67 9.32
C LEU A 497 6.81 42.11 10.80
N SER A 498 6.33 43.32 11.08
CA SER A 498 6.30 43.89 12.43
C SER A 498 5.31 43.17 13.35
N PHE A 499 4.13 42.79 12.85
CA PHE A 499 3.11 42.07 13.64
C PHE A 499 3.55 40.64 14.00
N LEU A 500 4.28 39.98 13.10
CA LEU A 500 4.75 38.60 13.28
C LEU A 500 5.78 38.46 14.42
N LYS A 501 6.56 39.51 14.69
CA LYS A 501 7.58 39.51 15.75
C LYS A 501 7.06 39.91 17.13
N GLN A 502 5.77 40.24 17.27
CA GLN A 502 5.15 40.64 18.55
C GLN A 502 4.80 39.45 19.45
N TYR A 503 4.65 38.24 18.89
CA TYR A 503 4.33 37.03 19.64
C TYR A 503 5.54 36.53 20.44
N ASP A 504 5.41 36.45 21.77
CA ASP A 504 6.49 35.98 22.64
C ASP A 504 6.80 34.48 22.44
N VAL A 505 8.10 34.16 22.35
CA VAL A 505 8.58 32.80 22.12
C VAL A 505 8.27 31.89 23.32
N LYS A 506 8.40 32.39 24.56
CA LYS A 506 8.18 31.58 25.76
C LYS A 506 6.70 31.25 25.92
N HIS A 507 5.82 32.22 25.68
CA HIS A 507 4.38 32.00 25.67
C HIS A 507 3.99 31.00 24.58
N ALA A 508 4.50 31.14 23.35
CA ALA A 508 4.25 30.19 22.28
C ALA A 508 4.72 28.76 22.62
N ASP A 509 5.86 28.61 23.30
CA ASP A 509 6.34 27.30 23.78
C ASP A 509 5.48 26.74 24.92
N ARG A 510 4.78 27.58 25.69
CA ARG A 510 3.75 27.13 26.65
C ARG A 510 2.47 26.71 25.93
N PHE A 511 2.02 27.46 24.94
CA PHE A 511 0.90 27.11 24.08
C PHE A 511 1.14 25.75 23.40
N GLY A 512 2.36 25.51 22.89
CA GLY A 512 2.76 24.23 22.31
C GLY A 512 2.63 23.02 23.24
N LYS A 513 2.57 23.21 24.57
CA LYS A 513 2.38 22.11 25.54
C LYS A 513 0.93 21.71 25.73
N VAL A 514 -0.03 22.54 25.32
CA VAL A 514 -1.46 22.18 25.36
C VAL A 514 -1.67 20.93 24.52
N LEU A 515 -2.53 20.03 24.99
CA LEU A 515 -2.78 18.77 24.33
C LEU A 515 -3.96 18.88 23.36
N VAL A 516 -3.89 18.11 22.27
CA VAL A 516 -4.98 17.97 21.29
C VAL A 516 -5.13 16.51 20.89
N GLN A 517 -6.35 16.11 20.56
CA GLN A 517 -6.66 14.79 20.02
C GLN A 517 -6.64 14.84 18.49
N SER A 518 -5.80 14.02 17.85
CA SER A 518 -5.83 13.87 16.39
C SER A 518 -7.01 13.03 15.91
N VAL A 519 -7.24 13.03 14.59
CA VAL A 519 -8.33 12.29 13.93
C VAL A 519 -8.26 10.78 14.17
N ASP A 520 -7.06 10.23 14.33
CA ASP A 520 -6.80 8.82 14.68
C ASP A 520 -6.93 8.53 16.19
N GLY A 521 -7.30 9.52 16.99
CA GLY A 521 -7.56 9.39 18.42
C GLY A 521 -6.33 9.56 19.34
N ARG A 522 -5.14 9.82 18.78
CA ARG A 522 -3.91 10.02 19.57
C ARG A 522 -3.91 11.40 20.23
N ILE A 523 -3.55 11.46 21.51
CA ILE A 523 -3.30 12.72 22.21
C ILE A 523 -1.84 13.13 21.97
N LYS A 524 -1.63 14.34 21.45
CA LYS A 524 -0.30 14.93 21.21
C LYS A 524 -0.26 16.41 21.58
N PRO A 525 0.92 16.98 21.89
CA PRO A 525 1.05 18.41 22.13
C PRO A 525 0.79 19.21 20.85
N ILE A 526 0.29 20.44 21.00
CA ILE A 526 0.16 21.41 19.91
C ILE A 526 1.50 21.63 19.21
N ASP A 527 2.62 21.52 19.92
CA ASP A 527 3.97 21.56 19.34
C ASP A 527 4.12 20.61 18.15
N THR A 528 3.70 19.35 18.31
CA THR A 528 3.72 18.37 17.23
C THR A 528 2.82 18.80 16.07
N VAL A 529 1.59 19.22 16.35
CA VAL A 529 0.64 19.70 15.32
C VAL A 529 1.18 20.92 14.58
N ALA A 530 1.86 21.82 15.28
CA ALA A 530 2.42 23.02 14.70
C ALA A 530 3.55 22.70 13.72
N PHE A 531 4.44 21.77 14.07
CA PHE A 531 5.44 21.25 13.13
C PHE A 531 4.80 20.54 11.93
N GLU A 532 3.76 19.74 12.14
CA GLU A 532 3.04 19.04 11.07
C GLU A 532 2.39 20.03 10.09
N VAL A 533 1.63 21.01 10.59
CA VAL A 533 0.98 22.07 9.80
C VAL A 533 2.02 22.84 8.99
N LEU A 534 3.08 23.34 9.63
CA LEU A 534 4.06 24.17 8.95
C LEU A 534 4.86 23.38 7.91
N ASN A 535 5.24 22.14 8.19
CA ASN A 535 5.90 21.28 7.22
C ASN A 535 4.98 20.93 6.04
N LYS A 536 3.67 20.71 6.26
CA LYS A 536 2.73 20.34 5.19
C LYS A 536 2.39 21.52 4.28
N VAL A 537 2.15 22.70 4.86
CA VAL A 537 1.73 23.92 4.14
C VAL A 537 2.93 24.63 3.49
N TYR A 538 4.00 24.87 4.25
CA TYR A 538 5.16 25.66 3.83
C TYR A 538 6.35 24.78 3.38
N GLY A 539 6.53 23.59 3.97
CA GLY A 539 7.66 22.71 3.67
C GLY A 539 8.94 23.06 4.43
N GLY A 540 8.82 23.76 5.55
CA GLY A 540 9.91 24.10 6.45
C GLY A 540 9.46 24.07 7.91
N SER A 541 10.40 24.28 8.83
CA SER A 541 10.14 24.19 10.28
C SER A 541 10.20 25.54 11.01
N THR A 542 10.42 26.61 10.26
CA THR A 542 10.40 28.01 10.72
C THR A 542 9.89 28.88 9.59
N TYR A 543 9.16 29.95 9.91
CA TYR A 543 8.68 30.93 8.92
C TYR A 543 9.15 32.32 9.32
N GLN A 544 9.93 33.00 8.45
CA GLN A 544 10.40 34.37 8.68
C GLN A 544 11.04 34.62 10.07
N GLY A 545 11.75 33.61 10.62
CA GLY A 545 12.40 33.67 11.93
C GLY A 545 11.54 33.21 13.12
N MET A 546 10.24 32.96 12.92
CA MET A 546 9.34 32.39 13.93
C MET A 546 9.47 30.88 14.01
N ASN A 547 9.34 30.33 15.22
CA ASN A 547 9.20 28.89 15.43
C ASN A 547 7.77 28.43 15.07
N ALA A 548 7.57 27.11 14.93
CA ALA A 548 6.27 26.56 14.51
C ALA A 548 5.12 26.94 15.46
N ASN A 549 5.36 26.96 16.78
CA ASN A 549 4.36 27.31 17.78
C ASN A 549 3.90 28.76 17.64
N GLN A 550 4.83 29.70 17.44
CA GLN A 550 4.51 31.11 17.22
C GLN A 550 3.68 31.29 15.94
N VAL A 551 4.06 30.60 14.85
CA VAL A 551 3.33 30.67 13.58
C VAL A 551 1.89 30.23 13.77
N VAL A 552 1.69 29.04 14.33
CA VAL A 552 0.35 28.47 14.50
C VAL A 552 -0.50 29.26 15.52
N LEU A 553 0.10 29.71 16.62
CA LEU A 553 -0.58 30.60 17.57
C LEU A 553 -1.09 31.85 16.86
N SER A 554 -0.22 32.52 16.09
CA SER A 554 -0.58 33.74 15.37
C SER A 554 -1.57 33.50 14.23
N MET A 555 -1.55 32.34 13.57
CA MET A 555 -2.55 31.94 12.57
C MET A 555 -3.94 31.80 13.21
N MET A 556 -3.98 31.24 14.42
CA MET A 556 -5.23 31.04 15.17
C MET A 556 -5.79 32.35 15.73
N SER A 557 -4.95 33.24 16.27
CA SER A 557 -5.39 34.51 16.88
C SER A 557 -5.53 35.68 15.90
N SER A 558 -4.86 35.64 14.75
CA SER A 558 -4.92 36.72 13.74
C SER A 558 -5.13 36.17 12.32
N PRO A 559 -6.21 35.41 12.06
CA PRO A 559 -6.42 34.74 10.77
C PRO A 559 -6.52 35.71 9.59
N ALA A 560 -7.12 36.90 9.77
CA ALA A 560 -7.28 37.89 8.71
C ALA A 560 -5.94 38.34 8.11
N GLU A 561 -4.93 38.54 8.95
CA GLU A 561 -3.57 38.91 8.51
C GLU A 561 -2.93 37.77 7.73
N TRP A 562 -3.04 36.54 8.25
CA TRP A 562 -2.45 35.34 7.65
C TRP A 562 -3.06 34.94 6.32
N GLN A 563 -4.35 35.23 6.08
CA GLN A 563 -5.01 34.93 4.82
C GLN A 563 -4.38 35.66 3.62
N SER A 564 -3.74 36.80 3.87
CA SER A 564 -3.01 37.60 2.87
C SER A 564 -1.55 37.17 2.67
N LEU A 565 -0.97 36.40 3.60
CA LEU A 565 0.46 36.05 3.57
C LEU A 565 0.72 34.84 2.66
N PRO A 566 1.78 34.88 1.84
CA PRO A 566 2.16 33.75 1.00
C PRO A 566 2.84 32.66 1.84
N ILE A 567 2.08 31.62 2.19
CA ILE A 567 2.54 30.46 2.96
C ILE A 567 2.28 29.12 2.24
N ILE A 568 1.25 29.05 1.40
CA ILE A 568 0.79 27.80 0.77
C ILE A 568 1.68 27.47 -0.42
N LYS A 569 2.44 26.37 -0.36
CA LYS A 569 3.35 25.98 -1.43
C LYS A 569 2.59 25.49 -2.68
N VAL A 570 2.91 26.04 -3.85
CA VAL A 570 2.30 25.68 -5.15
C VAL A 570 3.38 25.38 -6.19
N PHE A 571 3.36 24.18 -6.76
CA PHE A 571 4.40 23.71 -7.69
C PHE A 571 4.00 23.81 -9.16
N HIS A 572 2.76 23.42 -9.51
CA HIS A 572 2.36 23.23 -10.91
C HIS A 572 2.12 24.56 -11.65
N PRO A 573 2.73 24.79 -12.83
CA PRO A 573 2.55 26.04 -13.58
C PRO A 573 1.09 26.38 -13.90
N GLU A 574 0.27 25.39 -14.26
CA GLU A 574 -1.16 25.62 -14.55
C GLU A 574 -1.95 26.03 -13.30
N LEU A 575 -1.62 25.47 -12.12
CA LEU A 575 -2.22 25.89 -10.85
C LEU A 575 -1.91 27.36 -10.57
N LYS A 576 -0.66 27.78 -10.79
CA LYS A 576 -0.24 29.17 -10.61
C LYS A 576 -1.04 30.13 -11.49
N LYS A 577 -1.25 29.76 -12.76
CA LYS A 577 -2.07 30.53 -13.70
C LYS A 577 -3.53 30.63 -13.26
N MET A 578 -4.13 29.55 -12.78
CA MET A 578 -5.53 29.55 -12.33
C MET A 578 -5.76 30.37 -11.07
N ILE A 579 -4.85 30.32 -10.10
CA ILE A 579 -4.98 31.11 -8.86
C ILE A 579 -4.53 32.57 -9.06
N GLY A 580 -3.79 32.87 -10.13
CA GLY A 580 -3.39 34.21 -10.52
C GLY A 580 -2.04 34.66 -9.96
N ILE A 581 -1.13 33.72 -9.64
CA ILE A 581 0.23 34.04 -9.16
C ILE A 581 1.28 33.90 -10.28
N PRO A 582 2.37 34.70 -10.25
CA PRO A 582 3.49 34.58 -11.18
C PRO A 582 4.14 33.19 -11.22
N ASP A 583 4.62 32.76 -12.39
CA ASP A 583 5.25 31.44 -12.58
C ASP A 583 6.50 31.22 -11.69
N ASN A 584 7.22 32.29 -11.36
CA ASN A 584 8.41 32.26 -10.49
C ASN A 584 8.08 32.22 -8.98
N GLN A 585 6.85 32.54 -8.59
CA GLN A 585 6.40 32.56 -7.21
C GLN A 585 6.15 31.12 -6.72
N LYS A 586 6.69 30.78 -5.54
CA LYS A 586 6.60 29.42 -4.97
C LYS A 586 5.45 29.23 -3.98
N TYR A 587 4.95 30.32 -3.42
CA TYR A 587 3.95 30.31 -2.34
C TYR A 587 2.79 31.23 -2.70
N ALA A 588 1.57 30.75 -2.52
CA ALA A 588 0.32 31.49 -2.65
C ALA A 588 -0.20 31.89 -1.25
N SER A 589 -0.99 32.96 -1.20
CA SER A 589 -1.79 33.32 -0.03
C SER A 589 -3.08 32.49 0.00
N PHE A 590 -3.76 32.45 1.14
CA PHE A 590 -5.06 31.77 1.24
C PHE A 590 -6.10 32.45 0.33
N ASN A 591 -6.08 33.79 0.29
CA ASN A 591 -7.01 34.58 -0.51
C ASN A 591 -6.86 34.37 -2.03
N ASP A 592 -5.68 33.92 -2.51
CA ASP A 592 -5.48 33.62 -3.93
C ASP A 592 -6.38 32.48 -4.44
N PHE A 593 -6.87 31.62 -3.55
CA PHE A 593 -7.70 30.46 -3.89
C PHE A 593 -9.20 30.75 -3.97
N PHE A 594 -9.62 31.96 -3.62
CA PHE A 594 -11.02 32.39 -3.62
C PHE A 594 -11.24 33.53 -4.62
N GLU A 595 -12.46 33.62 -5.15
CA GLU A 595 -12.86 34.72 -6.05
C GLU A 595 -13.08 36.03 -5.28
N LYS A 596 -12.85 37.16 -5.95
CA LYS A 596 -12.81 38.49 -5.32
C LYS A 596 -14.16 39.22 -5.29
N GLU A 597 -15.19 38.76 -6.00
CA GLU A 597 -16.48 39.47 -6.13
C GLU A 597 -17.69 38.52 -6.05
N GLY A 598 -18.57 38.73 -5.07
CA GLY A 598 -19.98 38.32 -5.07
C GLY A 598 -20.32 36.82 -4.95
N ASP A 599 -19.42 35.94 -5.36
CA ASP A 599 -19.56 34.48 -5.28
C ASP A 599 -18.35 33.90 -4.55
N HIS A 600 -18.54 33.24 -3.41
CA HIS A 600 -17.47 32.64 -2.60
C HIS A 600 -16.97 31.32 -3.22
N GLY A 601 -16.73 31.31 -4.53
CA GLY A 601 -16.26 30.14 -5.26
C GLY A 601 -14.82 29.79 -4.91
N PHE A 602 -14.60 28.59 -4.35
CA PHE A 602 -13.28 28.02 -4.22
C PHE A 602 -12.76 27.57 -5.60
N LYS A 603 -11.70 28.23 -6.10
CA LYS A 603 -11.23 28.07 -7.50
C LYS A 603 -10.82 26.65 -7.88
N LEU A 604 -10.46 25.81 -6.90
CA LEU A 604 -10.02 24.43 -7.14
C LEU A 604 -11.13 23.39 -6.97
N ALA A 605 -12.34 23.77 -6.57
CA ALA A 605 -13.42 22.83 -6.23
C ALA A 605 -13.71 21.82 -7.35
N LYS A 606 -13.98 22.31 -8.57
CA LYS A 606 -14.29 21.47 -9.73
C LYS A 606 -13.14 20.52 -10.10
N PHE A 607 -11.90 21.02 -10.06
CA PHE A 607 -10.72 20.24 -10.38
C PHE A 607 -10.42 19.17 -9.33
N SER A 608 -10.61 19.49 -8.04
CA SER A 608 -10.50 18.52 -6.94
C SER A 608 -11.56 17.43 -7.07
N GLU A 609 -12.80 17.79 -7.40
CA GLU A 609 -13.89 16.82 -7.61
C GLU A 609 -13.62 15.91 -8.82
N GLU A 610 -13.20 16.47 -9.96
CA GLU A 610 -12.83 15.71 -11.14
C GLU A 610 -11.64 14.77 -10.89
N ALA A 611 -10.62 15.23 -10.16
CA ALA A 611 -9.48 14.41 -9.74
C ALA A 611 -9.89 13.27 -8.80
N ASN A 612 -10.79 13.54 -7.85
CA ASN A 612 -11.32 12.54 -6.93
C ASN A 612 -12.18 11.48 -7.62
N ARG A 613 -12.90 11.84 -8.69
CA ARG A 613 -13.68 10.89 -9.53
C ARG A 613 -12.80 9.92 -10.34
N LYS A 614 -11.53 10.27 -10.60
CA LYS A 614 -10.56 9.38 -11.27
C LYS A 614 -9.99 8.37 -10.28
N LYS A 615 -9.76 7.14 -10.75
CA LYS A 615 -8.94 6.16 -10.01
C LYS A 615 -7.54 6.76 -9.75
N PRO A 616 -6.91 6.53 -8.58
CA PRO A 616 -5.55 6.98 -8.28
C PRO A 616 -4.54 6.73 -9.41
N ALA A 617 -4.61 5.55 -10.04
CA ALA A 617 -3.76 5.17 -11.18
C ALA A 617 -3.97 6.01 -12.45
N LEU A 618 -5.14 6.61 -12.62
CA LEU A 618 -5.52 7.43 -13.78
C LEU A 618 -5.32 8.94 -13.54
N ARG A 619 -4.92 9.34 -12.32
CA ARG A 619 -4.66 10.75 -11.97
C ARG A 619 -3.33 11.19 -12.60
N ASN A 620 -3.38 12.26 -13.39
CA ASN A 620 -2.17 12.87 -13.95
C ASN A 620 -1.44 13.74 -12.88
N GLN A 621 -0.31 14.35 -13.23
CA GLN A 621 0.46 15.16 -12.27
C GLN A 621 -0.32 16.40 -11.80
N PHE A 622 -1.10 17.01 -12.69
CA PHE A 622 -1.94 18.14 -12.37
C PHE A 622 -3.02 17.77 -11.34
N ASP A 623 -3.73 16.67 -11.55
CA ASP A 623 -4.75 16.14 -10.62
C ASP A 623 -4.17 15.97 -9.20
N LYS A 624 -2.96 15.40 -9.09
CA LYS A 624 -2.28 15.18 -7.80
C LYS A 624 -1.86 16.47 -7.13
N ASP A 625 -1.35 17.42 -7.90
CA ASP A 625 -0.94 18.71 -7.36
C ASP A 625 -2.14 19.55 -6.93
N VAL A 626 -3.29 19.46 -7.62
CA VAL A 626 -4.57 20.06 -7.21
C VAL A 626 -4.97 19.52 -5.84
N LEU A 627 -5.04 18.19 -5.67
CA LEU A 627 -5.44 17.56 -4.40
C LEU A 627 -4.51 17.94 -3.24
N LYS A 628 -3.19 18.00 -3.48
CA LYS A 628 -2.20 18.42 -2.46
C LYS A 628 -2.36 19.88 -2.07
N VAL A 629 -2.64 20.76 -3.03
CA VAL A 629 -2.82 22.19 -2.73
C VAL A 629 -4.17 22.40 -2.03
N ASP A 630 -5.22 21.72 -2.45
CA ASP A 630 -6.52 21.68 -1.78
C ASP A 630 -6.39 21.22 -0.30
N GLU A 631 -5.67 20.13 -0.06
CA GLU A 631 -5.33 19.67 1.30
C GLU A 631 -4.64 20.77 2.13
N ARG A 632 -3.66 21.49 1.57
CA ARG A 632 -2.95 22.58 2.26
C ARG A 632 -3.88 23.76 2.58
N VAL A 633 -4.77 24.13 1.66
CA VAL A 633 -5.76 25.19 1.87
C VAL A 633 -6.71 24.81 2.99
N ASN A 634 -7.21 23.57 2.98
CA ASN A 634 -8.08 23.05 4.04
C ASN A 634 -7.36 23.01 5.41
N ILE A 635 -6.08 22.64 5.46
CA ILE A 635 -5.30 22.72 6.70
C ILE A 635 -5.22 24.15 7.22
N CYS A 636 -4.92 25.14 6.37
CA CYS A 636 -4.93 26.55 6.78
C CYS A 636 -6.31 26.96 7.31
N TYR A 637 -7.39 26.58 6.62
CA TYR A 637 -8.75 26.87 7.05
C TYR A 637 -9.07 26.26 8.44
N MET A 638 -8.70 25.01 8.68
CA MET A 638 -8.89 24.34 9.98
C MET A 638 -8.04 24.98 11.09
N VAL A 639 -6.88 25.55 10.78
CA VAL A 639 -6.07 26.30 11.76
C VAL A 639 -6.73 27.65 12.08
N TYR A 640 -7.20 28.38 11.06
CA TYR A 640 -7.84 29.69 11.23
C TYR A 640 -9.16 29.61 12.01
N THR A 641 -9.92 28.53 11.82
CA THR A 641 -11.17 28.28 12.56
C THR A 641 -10.93 27.60 13.90
N GLY A 642 -9.72 27.09 14.14
CA GLY A 642 -9.37 26.29 15.32
C GLY A 642 -9.92 24.86 15.32
N GLU A 643 -10.54 24.42 14.21
CA GLU A 643 -11.10 23.07 14.04
C GLU A 643 -10.04 21.95 14.22
N ILE A 644 -8.80 22.22 13.80
CA ILE A 644 -7.69 21.26 13.94
C ILE A 644 -7.31 21.00 15.41
N PHE A 645 -7.60 21.95 16.31
CA PHE A 645 -7.22 21.86 17.72
C PHE A 645 -8.35 21.30 18.57
N LYS A 646 -8.55 19.98 18.49
CA LYS A 646 -9.47 19.26 19.39
C LYS A 646 -8.90 19.21 20.80
N MET A 647 -8.97 20.31 21.53
CA MET A 647 -8.32 20.54 22.83
C MET A 647 -9.28 20.46 24.02
N ILE A 648 -10.59 20.36 23.79
CA ILE A 648 -11.60 20.41 24.85
C ILE A 648 -12.17 19.01 25.11
N PRO A 649 -11.81 18.33 26.22
CA PRO A 649 -12.51 17.11 26.62
C PRO A 649 -13.95 17.40 27.00
N LYS A 650 -14.87 16.53 26.57
CA LYS A 650 -16.26 16.54 27.00
C LYS A 650 -16.41 15.79 28.33
N GLN A 651 -17.16 16.35 29.27
CA GLN A 651 -17.40 15.76 30.58
C GLN A 651 -18.19 14.44 30.45
N ASN A 652 -17.72 13.37 31.11
CA ASN A 652 -18.35 12.05 31.17
C ASN A 652 -18.64 11.39 29.81
N ASP A 653 -17.87 11.72 28.77
CA ASP A 653 -18.06 11.16 27.44
C ASP A 653 -17.54 9.72 27.33
N LEU A 654 -18.43 8.77 27.03
CA LEU A 654 -18.07 7.35 26.88
C LEU A 654 -17.06 7.12 25.74
N SER A 655 -17.12 7.93 24.68
CA SER A 655 -16.20 7.82 23.53
C SER A 655 -14.85 8.49 23.77
N LYS A 656 -14.71 9.22 24.90
CA LYS A 656 -13.53 10.01 25.28
C LYS A 656 -13.08 10.95 24.17
N ARG A 657 -14.05 11.55 23.45
CA ARG A 657 -13.79 12.47 22.34
C ARG A 657 -13.49 13.87 22.86
N TRP A 658 -12.46 14.47 22.30
CA TRP A 658 -12.14 15.89 22.47
C TRP A 658 -12.68 16.66 21.27
N PHE A 659 -13.08 17.90 21.54
CA PHE A 659 -13.78 18.75 20.61
C PHE A 659 -12.97 20.01 20.31
N ALA A 660 -13.14 20.53 19.10
CA ALA A 660 -12.61 21.84 18.77
C ALA A 660 -13.34 22.93 19.58
N PRO A 661 -12.69 24.06 19.90
CA PRO A 661 -13.26 25.18 20.65
C PRO A 661 -14.71 25.54 20.28
N GLN A 662 -14.98 25.74 18.99
CA GLN A 662 -16.30 26.15 18.50
C GLN A 662 -17.32 25.01 18.60
N GLU A 663 -16.92 23.79 18.25
CA GLU A 663 -17.74 22.59 18.32
C GLU A 663 -18.16 22.30 19.77
N ALA A 664 -17.24 22.47 20.73
CA ALA A 664 -17.52 22.30 22.16
C ALA A 664 -18.59 23.27 22.65
N VAL A 665 -18.48 24.57 22.33
CA VAL A 665 -19.47 25.58 22.76
C VAL A 665 -20.85 25.32 22.17
N MET A 666 -20.94 24.76 20.95
CA MET A 666 -22.21 24.49 20.27
C MET A 666 -22.86 23.16 20.70
N ASN A 667 -22.07 22.12 20.91
CA ASN A 667 -22.56 20.75 21.08
C ASN A 667 -22.60 20.27 22.54
N PHE A 668 -21.98 21.00 23.47
CA PHE A 668 -21.99 20.63 24.89
C PHE A 668 -23.28 21.07 25.57
N SER A 669 -23.47 20.62 26.82
CA SER A 669 -24.54 21.16 27.66
C SER A 669 -24.35 22.66 27.85
N LYS A 670 -25.43 23.43 28.05
CA LYS A 670 -25.35 24.89 28.18
C LYS A 670 -24.33 25.34 29.25
N GLN A 671 -24.33 24.68 30.40
CA GLN A 671 -23.42 24.99 31.50
C GLN A 671 -21.95 24.74 31.12
N GLU A 672 -21.66 23.58 30.53
CA GLU A 672 -20.32 23.20 30.09
C GLU A 672 -19.83 24.08 28.92
N GLY A 673 -20.72 24.41 27.97
CA GLY A 673 -20.44 25.32 26.86
C GLY A 673 -20.14 26.75 27.32
N ASP A 674 -20.83 27.24 28.37
CA ASP A 674 -20.55 28.55 28.98
C ASP A 674 -19.20 28.55 29.71
N GLU A 675 -18.84 27.46 30.38
CA GLU A 675 -17.51 27.27 31.01
C GLU A 675 -16.39 27.30 29.96
N VAL A 676 -16.54 26.54 28.88
CA VAL A 676 -15.58 26.51 27.75
C VAL A 676 -15.47 27.88 27.09
N ARG A 677 -16.60 28.58 26.90
CA ARG A 677 -16.62 29.95 26.35
C ARG A 677 -15.85 30.93 27.23
N ALA A 678 -16.04 30.87 28.55
CA ALA A 678 -15.31 31.73 29.48
C ALA A 678 -13.80 31.44 29.47
N LEU A 679 -13.43 30.16 29.41
CA LEU A 679 -12.04 29.72 29.39
C LEU A 679 -11.31 30.20 28.13
N LEU A 680 -11.91 30.01 26.96
CA LEU A 680 -11.33 30.41 25.68
C LEU A 680 -11.40 31.93 25.45
N GLY A 681 -12.52 32.55 25.80
CA GLY A 681 -12.69 34.00 25.71
C GLY A 681 -11.63 34.74 26.51
N GLY A 682 -11.39 34.31 27.76
CA GLY A 682 -10.33 34.89 28.60
C GLY A 682 -8.92 34.66 28.06
N TYR A 683 -8.67 33.55 27.36
CA TYR A 683 -7.37 33.32 26.71
C TYR A 683 -7.15 34.25 25.51
N PHE A 684 -8.11 34.39 24.61
CA PHE A 684 -7.99 35.28 23.45
C PHE A 684 -7.91 36.77 23.85
N GLU A 685 -8.65 37.18 24.88
CA GLU A 685 -8.53 38.53 25.46
C GLU A 685 -7.11 38.77 26.01
N ALA A 686 -6.55 37.80 26.72
CA ALA A 686 -5.19 37.90 27.26
C ALA A 686 -4.09 37.88 26.18
N ILE A 687 -4.30 37.21 25.05
CA ILE A 687 -3.41 37.31 23.87
C ILE A 687 -3.42 38.75 23.35
N GLY A 688 -4.60 39.38 23.25
CA GLY A 688 -4.73 40.78 22.85
C GLY A 688 -3.92 41.72 23.74
N GLU A 689 -4.01 41.55 25.08
CA GLU A 689 -3.18 42.29 26.02
C GLU A 689 -1.67 42.05 25.82
N GLY A 690 -1.28 40.79 25.55
CA GLY A 690 0.10 40.41 25.27
C GLY A 690 0.66 41.11 24.02
N LEU A 691 -0.15 41.24 22.97
CA LEU A 691 0.23 41.92 21.73
C LEU A 691 0.35 43.44 21.92
N GLU A 692 -0.57 44.07 22.67
CA GLU A 692 -0.55 45.52 22.89
C GLU A 692 0.50 45.97 23.91
N LYS A 693 0.60 45.25 25.05
CA LYS A 693 1.37 45.66 26.23
C LYS A 693 2.65 44.86 26.43
N SER A 694 2.92 43.85 25.59
CA SER A 694 4.03 42.89 25.76
C SER A 694 4.00 42.13 27.11
N ASN A 695 2.82 42.00 27.74
CA ASN A 695 2.63 41.28 28.99
C ASN A 695 1.80 39.99 28.76
N TRP A 696 2.47 38.84 28.87
CA TRP A 696 1.88 37.53 28.57
C TRP A 696 1.46 36.74 29.82
N ASP A 697 1.59 37.31 31.03
CA ASP A 697 1.31 36.60 32.29
C ASP A 697 -0.15 36.15 32.41
N ASN A 698 -1.09 36.95 31.91
CA ASN A 698 -2.51 36.60 31.91
C ASN A 698 -2.82 35.47 30.93
N ALA A 699 -2.17 35.48 29.75
CA ALA A 699 -2.32 34.44 28.74
C ALA A 699 -1.73 33.12 29.24
N ASP A 700 -0.58 33.18 29.92
CA ASP A 700 0.05 32.06 30.60
C ASP A 700 -0.87 31.43 31.67
N LYS A 701 -1.50 32.25 32.51
CA LYS A 701 -2.49 31.77 33.50
C LYS A 701 -3.73 31.15 32.85
N ALA A 702 -4.18 31.67 31.71
CA ALA A 702 -5.31 31.12 30.98
C ALA A 702 -4.96 29.75 30.37
N LEU A 703 -3.73 29.56 29.88
CA LEU A 703 -3.23 28.24 29.47
C LEU A 703 -3.16 27.24 30.64
N ASP A 704 -2.72 27.68 31.83
CA ASP A 704 -2.69 26.82 33.01
C ASP A 704 -4.11 26.36 33.42
N LYS A 705 -5.11 27.24 33.29
CA LYS A 705 -6.52 26.88 33.49
C LYS A 705 -7.01 25.87 32.45
N LEU A 706 -6.66 26.05 31.17
CA LEU A 706 -6.98 25.10 30.11
C LEU A 706 -6.37 23.73 30.38
N GLN A 707 -5.10 23.68 30.77
CA GLN A 707 -4.42 22.43 31.11
C GLN A 707 -5.04 21.76 32.32
N SER A 708 -5.41 22.53 33.35
CA SER A 708 -6.12 22.00 34.53
C SER A 708 -7.48 21.40 34.14
N TYR A 709 -8.22 22.04 33.23
CA TYR A 709 -9.46 21.49 32.67
C TYR A 709 -9.21 20.18 31.90
N GLN A 710 -8.15 20.13 31.09
CA GLN A 710 -7.74 18.92 30.37
C GLN A 710 -7.39 17.77 31.33
N GLU A 711 -6.61 18.06 32.38
CA GLU A 711 -6.23 17.07 33.40
C GLU A 711 -7.44 16.58 34.20
N GLN A 712 -8.40 17.45 34.50
CA GLN A 712 -9.59 17.08 35.27
C GLN A 712 -10.54 16.16 34.48
N TYR A 713 -10.82 16.49 33.21
CA TYR A 713 -11.86 15.81 32.43
C TYR A 713 -11.31 14.85 31.36
N GLY A 714 -10.00 14.85 31.12
CA GLY A 714 -9.32 14.03 30.11
C GLY A 714 -8.24 13.09 30.66
N ALA A 715 -8.07 12.96 31.98
CA ALA A 715 -6.99 12.22 32.64
C ALA A 715 -6.75 10.81 32.06
N ASP A 716 -7.82 10.09 31.74
CA ASP A 716 -7.80 8.70 31.28
C ASP A 716 -6.94 8.44 30.03
N ILE A 717 -6.83 9.43 29.14
CA ILE A 717 -6.18 9.28 27.83
C ILE A 717 -4.96 10.19 27.65
N ILE A 718 -4.67 11.04 28.64
CA ILE A 718 -3.51 11.93 28.62
C ILE A 718 -2.22 11.10 28.80
N PRO A 719 -1.22 11.25 27.91
CA PRO A 719 0.06 10.57 28.06
C PRO A 719 0.83 11.04 29.30
N ALA A 720 1.69 10.18 29.85
CA ALA A 720 2.56 10.56 30.96
C ALA A 720 3.41 11.80 30.63
N SER A 721 3.60 12.70 31.61
CA SER A 721 4.35 13.96 31.44
C SER A 721 5.76 13.77 30.85
N SER A 722 6.44 12.68 31.20
CA SER A 722 7.75 12.34 30.61
C SER A 722 7.68 12.08 29.11
N ARG A 723 6.58 11.49 28.61
CA ARG A 723 6.36 11.21 27.19
C ARG A 723 6.05 12.49 26.42
N ILE A 724 5.24 13.38 26.98
CA ILE A 724 4.97 14.70 26.37
C ILE A 724 6.28 15.49 26.22
N LYS A 725 7.11 15.55 27.27
CA LYS A 725 8.42 16.21 27.22
C LYS A 725 9.37 15.54 26.22
N ALA A 726 9.35 14.21 26.14
CA ALA A 726 10.14 13.44 25.18
C ALA A 726 9.74 13.76 23.73
N GLU A 727 8.44 13.91 23.45
CA GLU A 727 7.91 14.25 22.13
C GLU A 727 8.31 15.67 21.70
N ILE A 728 8.13 16.65 22.59
CA ILE A 728 8.58 18.03 22.34
C ILE A 728 10.09 18.05 22.08
N PHE A 729 10.89 17.36 22.91
CA PHE A 729 12.33 17.27 22.68
C PHE A 729 12.66 16.63 21.32
N PHE A 730 11.97 15.56 20.94
CA PHE A 730 12.16 14.86 19.67
C PHE A 730 11.90 15.79 18.47
N ASN A 731 10.81 16.55 18.48
CA ASN A 731 10.44 17.50 17.42
C ASN A 731 11.53 18.58 17.23
N HIS A 732 12.06 19.12 18.32
CA HIS A 732 13.06 20.19 18.29
C HIS A 732 14.48 19.68 18.01
N ALA A 733 14.81 18.46 18.45
CA ALA A 733 16.14 17.88 18.27
C ALA A 733 16.45 17.58 16.80
N LYS A 734 15.43 17.30 15.97
CA LYS A 734 15.54 17.02 14.52
C LYS A 734 16.70 16.06 14.21
N ILE A 735 16.73 14.96 14.95
CA ILE A 735 17.87 14.04 15.01
C ILE A 735 18.23 13.53 13.60
N PHE A 736 17.23 13.04 12.86
CA PHE A 736 17.44 12.43 11.54
C PHE A 736 17.84 13.44 10.47
N ASP A 737 17.24 14.65 10.47
CA ASP A 737 17.65 15.76 9.61
C ASP A 737 19.13 16.12 9.81
N ARG A 738 19.56 16.24 11.07
CA ARG A 738 20.94 16.63 11.42
C ARG A 738 21.97 15.54 11.11
N LEU A 739 21.58 14.27 11.16
CA LEU A 739 22.45 13.14 10.80
C LEU A 739 22.67 13.02 9.29
N THR A 740 21.73 13.51 8.47
CA THR A 740 21.79 13.46 7.00
C THR A 740 23.10 14.03 6.43
N PRO A 741 23.47 15.31 6.67
CA PRO A 741 24.71 15.86 6.15
C PRO A 741 25.94 15.22 6.79
N LEU A 742 25.87 14.79 8.06
CA LEU A 742 26.97 14.14 8.76
C LEU A 742 27.40 12.85 8.06
N TYR A 743 26.46 11.96 7.73
CA TYR A 743 26.77 10.73 7.01
C TYR A 743 27.19 11.00 5.56
N LEU A 744 26.45 11.88 4.87
CA LEU A 744 26.69 12.16 3.46
C LEU A 744 28.07 12.79 3.22
N LEU A 745 28.41 13.87 3.94
CA LEU A 745 29.66 14.60 3.76
C LEU A 745 30.86 13.77 4.23
N SER A 746 30.76 13.09 5.36
CA SER A 746 31.86 12.25 5.87
C SER A 746 32.18 11.11 4.90
N GLY A 747 31.16 10.48 4.32
CA GLY A 747 31.30 9.46 3.28
C GLY A 747 31.93 10.00 2.00
N LEU A 748 31.46 11.15 1.49
CA LEU A 748 31.98 11.79 0.27
C LEU A 748 33.44 12.24 0.43
N ILE A 749 33.79 12.85 1.58
CA ILE A 749 35.16 13.24 1.90
C ILE A 749 36.06 12.01 1.86
N LEU A 750 35.67 10.92 2.54
CA LEU A 750 36.45 9.69 2.53
C LEU A 750 36.60 9.11 1.12
N LEU A 751 35.56 9.19 0.29
CA LEU A 751 35.59 8.72 -1.10
C LEU A 751 36.62 9.49 -1.94
N CYS A 752 36.62 10.83 -1.83
CA CYS A 752 37.60 11.67 -2.51
C CYS A 752 39.05 11.31 -2.11
N PHE A 753 39.29 11.08 -0.82
CA PHE A 753 40.61 10.67 -0.34
C PHE A 753 41.00 9.24 -0.77
N ILE A 754 40.04 8.33 -0.89
CA ILE A 754 40.27 7.00 -1.47
C ILE A 754 40.74 7.13 -2.92
N PHE A 755 40.04 7.90 -3.76
CA PHE A 755 40.47 8.15 -5.13
C PHE A 755 41.83 8.88 -5.19
N ALA A 756 42.09 9.81 -4.27
CA ALA A 756 43.39 10.49 -4.19
C ALA A 756 44.53 9.52 -3.83
N LYS A 757 44.32 8.58 -2.90
CA LYS A 757 45.28 7.52 -2.57
C LYS A 757 45.57 6.63 -3.78
N MET A 758 44.55 6.30 -4.58
CA MET A 758 44.73 5.50 -5.81
C MET A 758 45.55 6.21 -6.90
N VAL A 759 45.59 7.54 -6.90
CA VAL A 759 46.44 8.33 -7.81
C VAL A 759 47.83 8.57 -7.21
N LYS A 760 47.92 8.76 -5.89
CA LYS A 760 49.16 8.99 -5.13
C LYS A 760 49.28 7.96 -3.99
N PRO A 761 49.88 6.78 -4.23
CA PRO A 761 49.88 5.66 -3.26
C PRO A 761 50.57 5.95 -1.92
N LYS A 762 51.43 6.99 -1.87
CA LYS A 762 52.11 7.44 -0.64
C LYS A 762 51.20 8.23 0.32
N LEU A 763 49.98 8.60 -0.10
CA LEU A 763 49.05 9.37 0.72
C LEU A 763 48.46 8.49 1.84
N SER A 764 48.70 8.85 3.11
CA SER A 764 48.08 8.16 4.24
C SER A 764 46.67 8.71 4.50
N ILE A 765 45.66 7.87 4.28
CA ILE A 765 44.24 8.18 4.55
C ILE A 765 43.75 7.60 5.88
N GLN A 766 44.61 6.93 6.66
CA GLN A 766 44.21 6.18 7.85
C GLN A 766 43.61 7.07 8.94
N TRP A 767 44.16 8.28 9.13
CA TRP A 767 43.63 9.23 10.13
C TRP A 767 42.23 9.73 9.74
N ILE A 768 41.99 9.98 8.45
CA ILE A 768 40.69 10.39 7.90
C ILE A 768 39.69 9.26 8.06
N ALA A 769 40.08 8.04 7.67
CA ALA A 769 39.25 6.85 7.81
C ALA A 769 38.86 6.61 9.28
N GLN A 770 39.78 6.83 10.23
CA GLN A 770 39.49 6.72 11.67
C GLN A 770 38.56 7.84 12.15
N ALA A 771 38.74 9.08 11.67
CA ALA A 771 37.86 10.20 12.01
C ALA A 771 36.42 9.95 11.50
N VAL A 772 36.28 9.52 10.24
CA VAL A 772 34.99 9.18 9.64
C VAL A 772 34.36 7.99 10.36
N LEU A 773 35.11 6.93 10.66
CA LEU A 773 34.58 5.80 11.44
C LEU A 773 34.04 6.25 12.80
N THR A 774 34.79 7.10 13.51
CA THR A 774 34.39 7.62 14.82
C THR A 774 33.11 8.46 14.70
N LEU A 775 33.04 9.34 13.70
CA LEU A 775 31.87 10.15 13.43
C LEU A 775 30.64 9.30 13.06
N THR A 776 30.82 8.27 12.23
CA THR A 776 29.77 7.32 11.87
C THR A 776 29.27 6.53 13.08
N VAL A 777 30.16 6.12 14.00
CA VAL A 777 29.79 5.43 15.25
C VAL A 777 29.00 6.36 16.19
N ILE A 778 29.45 7.60 16.38
CA ILE A 778 28.71 8.59 17.19
C ILE A 778 27.35 8.87 16.56
N GLY A 779 27.33 9.14 15.26
CA GLY A 779 26.11 9.34 14.49
C GLY A 779 25.16 8.15 14.64
N PHE A 780 25.67 6.92 14.61
CA PHE A 780 24.88 5.69 14.78
C PHE A 780 24.30 5.55 16.19
N LEU A 781 25.02 5.95 17.23
CA LEU A 781 24.48 5.96 18.60
C LEU A 781 23.37 6.99 18.74
N VAL A 782 23.55 8.20 18.17
CA VAL A 782 22.52 9.24 18.14
C VAL A 782 21.31 8.80 17.32
N HIS A 783 21.53 8.13 16.18
CA HIS A 783 20.49 7.54 15.35
C HIS A 783 19.69 6.50 16.15
N SER A 784 20.37 5.57 16.82
CA SER A 784 19.76 4.56 17.68
C SER A 784 18.93 5.19 18.80
N ALA A 785 19.44 6.25 19.44
CA ALA A 785 18.70 7.00 20.46
C ALA A 785 17.45 7.68 19.87
N GLY A 786 17.53 8.24 18.67
CA GLY A 786 16.40 8.83 17.96
C GLY A 786 15.30 7.81 17.64
N LEU A 787 15.67 6.61 17.17
CA LEU A 787 14.72 5.51 16.95
C LEU A 787 14.09 5.03 18.27
N GLY A 788 14.88 4.90 19.34
CA GLY A 788 14.38 4.52 20.66
C GLY A 788 13.43 5.57 21.26
N LEU A 789 13.73 6.86 21.07
CA LEU A 789 12.86 7.96 21.49
C LEU A 789 11.55 7.96 20.71
N ARG A 790 11.60 7.76 19.39
CA ARG A 790 10.40 7.62 18.55
C ARG A 790 9.56 6.43 18.97
N TRP A 791 10.17 5.27 19.25
CA TRP A 791 9.47 4.10 19.80
C TRP A 791 8.75 4.45 21.12
N TYR A 792 9.43 5.10 22.06
CA TYR A 792 8.83 5.50 23.33
C TYR A 792 7.63 6.45 23.16
N ILE A 793 7.69 7.38 22.21
CA ILE A 793 6.59 8.31 21.90
C ILE A 793 5.42 7.57 21.23
N ALA A 794 5.71 6.76 20.21
CA ALA A 794 4.73 6.06 19.38
C ALA A 794 4.04 4.89 20.10
N GLN A 795 4.63 4.36 21.17
CA GLN A 795 4.16 3.14 21.87
C GLN A 795 4.23 1.86 21.03
N HIS A 796 4.84 1.93 19.86
CA HIS A 796 5.19 0.80 19.02
C HIS A 796 6.55 1.05 18.37
N ALA A 797 7.14 -0.01 17.83
CA ALA A 797 8.41 0.11 17.15
C ALA A 797 8.21 0.96 15.85
N PRO A 798 9.14 1.87 15.49
CA PRO A 798 8.96 2.81 14.39
C PRO A 798 9.26 2.16 13.03
N TRP A 799 8.29 1.41 12.50
CA TRP A 799 8.36 0.69 11.22
C TRP A 799 7.02 0.66 10.49
N SER A 800 6.05 1.46 10.92
CA SER A 800 4.67 1.37 10.44
C SER A 800 4.45 2.05 9.10
N ASP A 801 5.28 3.03 8.77
CA ASP A 801 5.15 3.83 7.56
C ASP A 801 6.46 3.89 6.74
N GLY A 802 6.39 4.55 5.57
CA GLY A 802 7.52 4.69 4.66
C GLY A 802 8.65 5.57 5.19
N TYR A 803 8.35 6.60 5.99
CA TYR A 803 9.35 7.46 6.64
C TYR A 803 10.14 6.66 7.68
N GLU A 804 9.42 5.97 8.56
CA GLU A 804 9.96 5.08 9.60
C GLU A 804 10.83 3.96 9.03
N SER A 805 10.38 3.35 7.92
CA SER A 805 11.15 2.36 7.21
C SER A 805 12.45 2.94 6.62
N MET A 806 12.44 4.15 6.06
CA MET A 806 13.63 4.81 5.50
C MET A 806 14.68 5.15 6.57
N ILE A 807 14.26 5.72 7.71
CA ILE A 807 15.20 6.02 8.81
C ILE A 807 15.83 4.73 9.33
N TYR A 808 15.06 3.63 9.43
CA TYR A 808 15.62 2.35 9.82
C TYR A 808 16.58 1.77 8.78
N ILE A 809 16.26 1.82 7.48
CA ILE A 809 17.17 1.35 6.43
C ILE A 809 18.50 2.10 6.52
N ALA A 810 18.47 3.43 6.73
CA ALA A 810 19.67 4.22 6.95
C ALA A 810 20.46 3.77 8.19
N TRP A 811 19.78 3.44 9.29
CA TRP A 811 20.40 2.85 10.48
C TRP A 811 21.08 1.52 10.18
N ALA A 812 20.43 0.62 9.43
CA ALA A 812 20.98 -0.68 9.05
C ALA A 812 22.20 -0.53 8.12
N ILE A 813 22.17 0.43 7.19
CA ILE A 813 23.31 0.77 6.33
C ILE A 813 24.49 1.28 7.16
N ALA A 814 24.25 2.19 8.12
CA ALA A 814 25.31 2.70 8.99
C ALA A 814 25.93 1.57 9.83
N LEU A 815 25.11 0.65 10.35
CA LEU A 815 25.58 -0.54 11.05
C LEU A 815 26.43 -1.46 10.15
N ALA A 816 25.98 -1.71 8.92
CA ALA A 816 26.74 -2.47 7.94
C ALA A 816 28.09 -1.80 7.64
N GLY A 817 28.12 -0.47 7.56
CA GLY A 817 29.34 0.33 7.40
C GLY A 817 30.32 0.12 8.53
N ILE A 818 29.86 0.20 9.78
CA ILE A 818 30.68 -0.03 10.98
C ILE A 818 31.21 -1.48 11.00
N PHE A 819 30.36 -2.45 10.65
CA PHE A 819 30.72 -3.85 10.63
C PHE A 819 31.80 -4.16 9.59
N PHE A 820 31.66 -3.62 8.37
CA PHE A 820 32.59 -3.85 7.25
C PHE A 820 33.77 -2.88 7.22
N ALA A 821 33.78 -1.81 8.04
CA ALA A 821 34.89 -0.86 8.16
C ALA A 821 36.19 -1.52 8.61
N ARG A 822 36.12 -2.63 9.36
CA ARG A 822 37.30 -3.41 9.78
C ARG A 822 37.95 -4.14 8.61
N GLN A 823 37.18 -4.44 7.57
CA GLN A 823 37.63 -5.15 6.38
C GLN A 823 38.04 -4.17 5.28
N SER A 824 37.32 -3.05 5.11
CA SER A 824 37.62 -2.08 4.06
C SER A 824 37.13 -0.65 4.34
N VAL A 825 38.04 0.30 4.12
CA VAL A 825 37.76 1.74 4.19
C VAL A 825 36.78 2.18 3.08
N VAL A 826 36.77 1.49 1.95
CA VAL A 826 35.82 1.75 0.85
C VAL A 826 34.39 1.48 1.29
N SER A 827 34.17 0.37 2.01
CA SER A 827 32.85 0.01 2.50
C SER A 827 32.31 1.06 3.49
N LEU A 828 33.14 1.57 4.39
CA LEU A 828 32.78 2.65 5.32
C LEU A 828 32.34 3.93 4.59
N SER A 829 33.05 4.31 3.53
CA SER A 829 32.71 5.48 2.72
C SER A 829 31.36 5.31 2.01
N LEU A 830 31.19 4.20 1.27
CA LEU A 830 29.98 3.96 0.48
C LEU A 830 28.72 3.80 1.36
N THR A 831 28.84 3.11 2.50
CA THR A 831 27.74 2.98 3.46
C THR A 831 27.38 4.31 4.11
N SER A 832 28.35 5.15 4.47
CA SER A 832 28.07 6.48 5.01
C SER A 832 27.35 7.36 3.96
N ILE A 833 27.79 7.34 2.70
CA ILE A 833 27.08 8.03 1.60
C ILE A 833 25.64 7.52 1.47
N LEU A 834 25.46 6.20 1.44
CA LEU A 834 24.15 5.60 1.25
C LEU A 834 23.19 5.88 2.42
N ALA A 835 23.68 5.82 3.67
CA ALA A 835 22.91 6.18 4.85
C ALA A 835 22.47 7.66 4.77
N GLY A 836 23.38 8.55 4.37
CA GLY A 836 23.07 9.97 4.15
C GLY A 836 22.03 10.19 3.04
N ILE A 837 22.16 9.53 1.89
CA ILE A 837 21.18 9.62 0.79
C ILE A 837 19.81 9.08 1.24
N THR A 838 19.79 7.96 1.97
CA THR A 838 18.54 7.36 2.46
C THR A 838 17.81 8.29 3.42
N LEU A 839 18.53 8.90 4.37
CA LEU A 839 17.95 9.91 5.25
C LEU A 839 17.53 11.18 4.49
N PHE A 840 18.30 11.61 3.51
CA PHE A 840 17.91 12.75 2.66
C PHE A 840 16.60 12.47 1.93
N VAL A 841 16.45 11.27 1.36
CA VAL A 841 15.22 10.85 0.70
C VAL A 841 14.06 10.81 1.70
N ALA A 842 14.26 10.32 2.93
CA ALA A 842 13.27 10.30 4.00
C ALA A 842 12.63 11.67 4.27
N HIS A 843 13.38 12.76 4.13
CA HIS A 843 12.91 14.13 4.41
C HIS A 843 12.45 14.89 3.15
N LEU A 844 12.34 14.22 2.01
CA LEU A 844 11.68 14.81 0.85
C LEU A 844 10.17 14.93 1.13
N SER A 845 9.54 15.97 0.57
CA SER A 845 8.19 16.44 0.93
C SER A 845 7.01 15.51 0.61
N TRP A 846 7.26 14.24 0.27
CA TRP A 846 6.27 13.24 -0.11
C TRP A 846 6.15 12.11 0.91
N MET A 847 7.07 12.01 1.87
CA MET A 847 6.93 11.11 3.01
C MET A 847 6.40 11.89 4.22
N ASP A 848 5.48 11.26 4.94
CA ASP A 848 4.86 11.86 6.12
C ASP A 848 5.62 11.42 7.39
N PRO A 849 6.28 12.33 8.11
CA PRO A 849 7.02 11.98 9.34
C PRO A 849 6.12 11.79 10.56
N GLN A 850 4.80 11.98 10.42
CA GLN A 850 3.83 11.90 11.50
C GLN A 850 3.83 10.57 12.24
N ILE A 851 3.62 10.62 13.56
CA ILE A 851 3.44 9.43 14.40
C ILE A 851 1.94 9.18 14.54
N THR A 852 1.48 8.05 14.02
CA THR A 852 0.07 7.65 13.98
C THR A 852 -0.19 6.37 14.79
N ASN A 853 -1.44 6.12 15.14
CA ASN A 853 -1.84 4.86 15.79
C ASN A 853 -1.80 3.67 14.82
N LEU A 854 -1.41 2.49 15.31
CA LEU A 854 -1.39 1.27 14.50
C LEU A 854 -2.79 0.72 14.23
N VAL A 855 -3.04 0.31 12.99
CA VAL A 855 -4.21 -0.52 12.68
C VAL A 855 -4.08 -1.92 13.32
N PRO A 856 -5.20 -2.62 13.62
CA PRO A 856 -5.18 -3.83 14.46
C PRO A 856 -4.25 -4.94 13.94
N VAL A 857 -4.20 -5.14 12.63
CA VAL A 857 -3.38 -6.18 11.99
C VAL A 857 -1.88 -5.96 12.20
N LEU A 858 -1.43 -4.71 12.39
CA LEU A 858 -0.02 -4.39 12.59
C LEU A 858 0.45 -4.63 14.04
N LYS A 859 -0.46 -4.90 14.97
CA LYS A 859 -0.12 -5.20 16.38
C LYS A 859 0.32 -6.65 16.56
N SER A 860 1.44 -7.02 15.93
CA SER A 860 2.01 -8.38 16.01
C SER A 860 3.52 -8.35 16.22
N TYR A 861 4.01 -9.23 17.10
CA TYR A 861 5.44 -9.41 17.31
C TYR A 861 6.14 -9.97 16.06
N TRP A 862 5.47 -10.86 15.32
CA TRP A 862 6.03 -11.43 14.10
C TRP A 862 6.23 -10.39 13.00
N LEU A 863 5.29 -9.46 12.85
CA LEU A 863 5.42 -8.37 11.89
C LEU A 863 6.65 -7.52 12.19
N ASN A 864 6.87 -7.17 13.45
CA ASN A 864 8.04 -6.37 13.86
C ASN A 864 9.36 -7.08 13.49
N ILE A 865 9.49 -8.39 13.74
CA ILE A 865 10.68 -9.14 13.33
C ILE A 865 10.76 -9.22 11.79
N HIS A 866 9.67 -9.56 11.12
CA HIS A 866 9.62 -9.72 9.68
C HIS A 866 10.07 -8.45 8.94
N VAL A 867 9.41 -7.32 9.23
CA VAL A 867 9.68 -6.04 8.58
C VAL A 867 11.11 -5.61 8.87
N SER A 868 11.58 -5.80 10.11
CA SER A 868 12.94 -5.37 10.49
C SER A 868 14.06 -6.14 9.82
N VAL A 869 13.89 -7.45 9.65
CA VAL A 869 14.85 -8.33 8.98
C VAL A 869 14.87 -8.05 7.47
N ILE A 870 13.71 -7.87 6.83
CA ILE A 870 13.65 -7.53 5.40
C ILE A 870 14.25 -6.15 5.13
N THR A 871 13.84 -5.12 5.86
CA THR A 871 14.36 -3.76 5.63
C THR A 871 15.86 -3.67 5.89
N ALA A 872 16.40 -4.43 6.86
CA ALA A 872 17.85 -4.51 7.06
C ALA A 872 18.56 -5.11 5.83
N SER A 873 17.95 -6.08 5.15
CA SER A 873 18.52 -6.69 3.94
C SER A 873 18.71 -5.67 2.81
N TYR A 874 17.81 -4.69 2.66
CA TYR A 874 17.89 -3.66 1.63
C TYR A 874 19.13 -2.77 1.80
N GLY A 875 19.55 -2.53 3.05
CA GLY A 875 20.80 -1.82 3.33
C GLY A 875 22.03 -2.56 2.79
N PHE A 876 22.09 -3.89 2.95
CA PHE A 876 23.17 -4.71 2.40
C PHE A 876 23.14 -4.76 0.87
N PHE A 877 21.95 -4.86 0.26
CA PHE A 877 21.83 -4.83 -1.21
C PHE A 877 22.16 -3.47 -1.82
N GLY A 878 21.84 -2.38 -1.12
CA GLY A 878 22.29 -1.04 -1.52
C GLY A 878 23.82 -0.92 -1.47
N LEU A 879 24.47 -1.49 -0.43
CA LEU A 879 25.93 -1.61 -0.39
C LEU A 879 26.48 -2.45 -1.55
N CYS A 880 25.84 -3.57 -1.89
CA CYS A 880 26.20 -4.38 -3.06
C CYS A 880 26.12 -3.58 -4.37
N ALA A 881 25.05 -2.80 -4.55
CA ALA A 881 24.87 -1.95 -5.73
C ALA A 881 26.00 -0.92 -5.86
N LEU A 882 26.32 -0.23 -4.76
CA LEU A 882 27.38 0.77 -4.73
C LEU A 882 28.78 0.17 -4.89
N LEU A 883 29.08 -0.98 -4.26
CA LEU A 883 30.36 -1.67 -4.46
C LEU A 883 30.49 -2.20 -5.89
N GLY A 884 29.40 -2.69 -6.48
CA GLY A 884 29.35 -3.07 -7.89
C GLY A 884 29.65 -1.88 -8.80
N PHE A 885 28.95 -0.77 -8.61
CA PHE A 885 29.16 0.45 -9.38
C PHE A 885 30.58 1.02 -9.20
N PHE A 886 31.08 1.07 -7.96
CA PHE A 886 32.46 1.45 -7.65
C PHE A 886 33.46 0.56 -8.39
N THR A 887 33.25 -0.76 -8.41
CA THR A 887 34.10 -1.70 -9.15
C THR A 887 34.08 -1.42 -10.65
N LEU A 888 32.93 -1.08 -11.22
CA LEU A 888 32.81 -0.68 -12.64
C LEU A 888 33.58 0.61 -12.92
N VAL A 889 33.51 1.62 -12.04
CA VAL A 889 34.33 2.83 -12.13
C VAL A 889 35.82 2.50 -12.07
N LEU A 890 36.25 1.58 -11.20
CA LEU A 890 37.67 1.17 -11.19
C LEU A 890 38.09 0.54 -12.52
N PHE A 891 37.23 -0.27 -13.16
CA PHE A 891 37.50 -0.80 -14.49
C PHE A 891 37.66 0.29 -15.55
N THR A 892 36.85 1.37 -15.53
CA THR A 892 36.99 2.48 -16.49
C THR A 892 38.31 3.23 -16.31
N LEU A 893 38.82 3.32 -15.08
CA LEU A 893 40.07 3.99 -14.73
C LEU A 893 41.34 3.19 -15.07
N ARG A 894 41.23 1.90 -15.43
CA ARG A 894 42.36 1.09 -15.88
C ARG A 894 42.92 1.61 -17.21
N SER A 895 44.23 1.45 -17.42
CA SER A 895 44.90 1.89 -18.64
C SER A 895 45.52 0.71 -19.39
N GLY A 896 45.40 0.65 -20.72
CA GLY A 896 46.10 -0.36 -21.54
C GLY A 896 47.61 -0.11 -21.67
N ASN A 897 48.10 1.07 -21.25
CA ASN A 897 49.50 1.46 -21.38
C ASN A 897 50.39 0.81 -20.30
N GLN A 898 51.47 0.12 -20.72
CA GLN A 898 52.41 -0.58 -19.82
C GLN A 898 53.12 0.34 -18.83
N ALA A 899 53.32 1.63 -19.15
CA ALA A 899 53.93 2.61 -18.24
C ALA A 899 53.13 2.86 -16.94
N LYS A 900 51.88 2.37 -16.85
CA LYS A 900 50.99 2.49 -15.68
C LYS A 900 50.79 1.16 -14.96
N HIS A 901 51.69 0.19 -15.10
CA HIS A 901 51.57 -1.15 -14.53
C HIS A 901 51.32 -1.15 -13.01
N ASN A 902 52.09 -0.38 -12.24
CA ASN A 902 51.94 -0.30 -10.77
C ASN A 902 50.56 0.23 -10.35
N ARG A 903 50.03 1.23 -11.06
CA ARG A 903 48.68 1.77 -10.83
C ARG A 903 47.60 0.74 -11.15
N ASN A 904 47.75 0.02 -12.26
CA ASN A 904 46.80 -1.04 -12.62
C ASN A 904 46.82 -2.20 -11.61
N GLN A 905 47.97 -2.54 -11.03
CA GLN A 905 48.07 -3.57 -10.00
C GLN A 905 47.32 -3.18 -8.71
N GLU A 906 47.41 -1.91 -8.29
CA GLU A 906 46.63 -1.40 -7.16
C GLU A 906 45.13 -1.36 -7.45
N LEU A 907 44.72 -0.96 -8.66
CA LEU A 907 43.33 -1.02 -9.11
C LEU A 907 42.80 -2.46 -9.12
N ASP A 908 43.57 -3.41 -9.64
CA ASP A 908 43.20 -4.83 -9.70
C ASP A 908 43.03 -5.41 -8.28
N ARG A 909 43.90 -5.03 -7.33
CA ARG A 909 43.74 -5.40 -5.91
C ARG A 909 42.43 -4.86 -5.32
N ASN A 910 42.15 -3.57 -5.53
CA ASN A 910 40.93 -2.93 -5.02
C ASN A 910 39.66 -3.51 -5.66
N ILE A 911 39.70 -3.86 -6.95
CA ILE A 911 38.60 -4.55 -7.66
C ILE A 911 38.32 -5.91 -7.00
N ILE A 912 39.36 -6.70 -6.74
CA ILE A 912 39.22 -8.03 -6.12
C ILE A 912 38.70 -7.89 -4.69
N GLU A 913 39.21 -6.94 -3.90
CA GLU A 913 38.75 -6.70 -2.54
C GLU A 913 37.28 -6.25 -2.50
N ALA A 914 36.91 -5.27 -3.33
CA ALA A 914 35.53 -4.79 -3.45
C ALA A 914 34.58 -5.93 -3.89
N THR A 915 35.01 -6.78 -4.82
CA THR A 915 34.25 -7.96 -5.27
C THR A 915 34.03 -8.96 -4.13
N ARG A 916 35.04 -9.23 -3.31
CA ARG A 916 34.93 -10.16 -2.15
C ARG A 916 33.97 -9.62 -1.10
N ILE A 917 34.07 -8.34 -0.76
CA ILE A 917 33.19 -7.68 0.22
C ILE A 917 31.76 -7.64 -0.32
N ASN A 918 31.61 -7.37 -1.61
CA ASN A 918 30.30 -7.38 -2.27
C ASN A 918 29.67 -8.78 -2.22
N GLU A 919 30.41 -9.85 -2.54
CA GLU A 919 29.91 -11.24 -2.41
C GLU A 919 29.52 -11.55 -0.95
N MET A 920 30.29 -11.09 0.05
CA MET A 920 29.93 -11.26 1.47
C MET A 920 28.66 -10.50 1.86
N ALA A 921 28.55 -9.23 1.48
CA ALA A 921 27.38 -8.41 1.74
C ALA A 921 26.13 -8.98 1.05
N MET A 922 26.29 -9.52 -0.15
CA MET A 922 25.20 -10.15 -0.91
C MET A 922 24.71 -11.43 -0.26
N ILE A 923 25.61 -12.28 0.27
CA ILE A 923 25.23 -13.48 1.04
C ILE A 923 24.46 -13.08 2.30
N LEU A 924 24.91 -12.05 3.01
CA LEU A 924 24.24 -11.58 4.23
C LEU A 924 22.87 -10.96 3.92
N GLY A 925 22.79 -10.08 2.93
CA GLY A 925 21.54 -9.48 2.45
C GLY A 925 20.55 -10.54 1.96
N LEU A 926 20.99 -11.51 1.15
CA LEU A 926 20.15 -12.62 0.69
C LEU A 926 19.67 -13.49 1.85
N SER A 927 20.52 -13.73 2.86
CA SER A 927 20.13 -14.49 4.04
C SER A 927 19.02 -13.78 4.81
N LEU A 928 19.18 -12.48 5.07
CA LEU A 928 18.18 -11.66 5.76
C LEU A 928 16.89 -11.55 4.96
N LEU A 929 16.95 -11.26 3.66
CA LEU A 929 15.77 -11.17 2.81
C LEU A 929 14.99 -12.49 2.77
N THR A 930 15.70 -13.61 2.63
CA THR A 930 15.06 -14.93 2.56
C THR A 930 14.41 -15.30 3.88
N VAL A 931 15.14 -15.17 5.00
CA VAL A 931 14.58 -15.43 6.35
C VAL A 931 13.41 -14.50 6.64
N GLY A 932 13.57 -13.20 6.38
CA GLY A 932 12.53 -12.21 6.55
C GLY A 932 11.27 -12.57 5.75
N ASN A 933 11.39 -12.87 4.46
CA ASN A 933 10.25 -13.23 3.60
C ASN A 933 9.41 -14.39 4.17
N PHE A 934 10.08 -15.45 4.65
CA PHE A 934 9.39 -16.61 5.21
C PHE A 934 8.87 -16.42 6.63
N LEU A 935 9.53 -15.58 7.47
CA LEU A 935 8.93 -15.10 8.72
C LEU A 935 7.66 -14.28 8.46
N GLY A 936 7.61 -13.58 7.32
CA GLY A 936 6.39 -12.91 6.84
C GLY A 936 5.28 -13.91 6.56
N GLY A 937 5.59 -15.05 5.94
CA GLY A 937 4.61 -16.12 5.75
C GLY A 937 4.09 -16.73 7.06
N VAL A 938 4.91 -16.78 8.12
CA VAL A 938 4.44 -17.17 9.46
C VAL A 938 3.44 -16.14 10.01
N TRP A 939 3.80 -14.86 9.95
CA TRP A 939 2.90 -13.76 10.35
C TRP A 939 1.59 -13.75 9.54
N ALA A 940 1.67 -13.90 8.22
CA ALA A 940 0.52 -13.93 7.33
C ALA A 940 -0.43 -15.08 7.67
N ASN A 941 0.10 -16.23 8.08
CA ASN A 941 -0.73 -17.37 8.48
C ASN A 941 -1.40 -17.18 9.85
N GLU A 942 -0.81 -16.38 10.74
CA GLU A 942 -1.44 -16.00 12.01
C GLU A 942 -2.45 -14.86 11.84
N SER A 943 -2.24 -13.98 10.86
CA SER A 943 -3.08 -12.79 10.62
C SER A 943 -4.23 -13.05 9.64
N TRP A 944 -3.96 -13.82 8.59
CA TRP A 944 -4.84 -14.07 7.44
C TRP A 944 -5.06 -15.55 7.16
N GLY A 945 -4.64 -16.44 8.08
CA GLY A 945 -4.89 -17.87 7.99
C GLY A 945 -4.24 -18.61 6.82
N ARG A 946 -3.36 -17.96 6.05
CA ARG A 946 -2.57 -18.57 4.97
C ARG A 946 -1.14 -18.05 5.01
N TYR A 947 -0.16 -18.90 4.69
CA TYR A 947 1.25 -18.55 4.78
C TYR A 947 1.82 -17.90 3.50
N TRP A 948 1.09 -17.96 2.38
CA TRP A 948 1.49 -17.36 1.11
C TRP A 948 0.26 -17.02 0.28
N GLY A 949 0.20 -15.82 -0.30
CA GLY A 949 -0.97 -15.31 -1.02
C GLY A 949 -0.71 -14.86 -2.45
N TRP A 950 0.54 -14.92 -2.95
CA TRP A 950 0.97 -14.35 -4.24
C TRP A 950 0.70 -12.85 -4.40
N ASP A 951 0.46 -12.14 -3.29
CA ASP A 951 0.32 -10.69 -3.28
C ASP A 951 1.53 -10.02 -3.95
N PRO A 952 1.37 -8.90 -4.69
CA PRO A 952 2.49 -8.29 -5.40
C PRO A 952 3.72 -8.02 -4.54
N LYS A 953 3.58 -7.71 -3.24
CA LYS A 953 4.74 -7.47 -2.36
C LYS A 953 5.47 -8.75 -1.99
N GLU A 954 4.73 -9.81 -1.66
CA GLU A 954 5.28 -11.16 -1.41
C GLU A 954 5.97 -11.68 -2.69
N THR A 955 5.31 -11.51 -3.83
CA THR A 955 5.81 -11.96 -5.14
C THR A 955 7.11 -11.23 -5.52
N TRP A 956 7.18 -9.91 -5.38
CA TRP A 956 8.41 -9.17 -5.69
C TRP A 956 9.55 -9.43 -4.70
N ALA A 957 9.24 -9.70 -3.43
CA ALA A 957 10.23 -10.18 -2.47
C ALA A 957 10.83 -11.54 -2.91
N LEU A 958 9.99 -12.48 -3.38
CA LEU A 958 10.46 -13.73 -3.98
C LEU A 958 11.29 -13.48 -5.25
N VAL A 959 10.85 -12.61 -6.16
CA VAL A 959 11.61 -12.24 -7.37
C VAL A 959 13.00 -11.71 -6.99
N SER A 960 13.09 -10.84 -5.98
CA SER A 960 14.36 -10.33 -5.48
C SER A 960 15.26 -11.45 -4.94
N ILE A 961 14.71 -12.39 -4.17
CA ILE A 961 15.45 -13.58 -3.70
C ILE A 961 15.98 -14.38 -4.90
N LEU A 962 15.15 -14.65 -5.91
CA LEU A 962 15.54 -15.42 -7.10
C LEU A 962 16.64 -14.73 -7.91
N VAL A 963 16.55 -13.41 -8.12
CA VAL A 963 17.55 -12.62 -8.83
C VAL A 963 18.89 -12.66 -8.09
N TYR A 964 18.92 -12.34 -6.79
CA TYR A 964 20.16 -12.36 -6.02
C TYR A 964 20.72 -13.77 -5.82
N ALA A 965 19.85 -14.79 -5.69
CA ALA A 965 20.28 -16.18 -5.68
C ALA A 965 20.97 -16.56 -7.00
N ALA A 966 20.43 -16.15 -8.16
CA ALA A 966 21.06 -16.38 -9.45
C ALA A 966 22.47 -15.73 -9.50
N VAL A 967 22.61 -14.48 -9.05
CA VAL A 967 23.90 -13.77 -9.06
C VAL A 967 24.95 -14.47 -8.19
N VAL A 968 24.62 -14.90 -6.97
CA VAL A 968 25.56 -15.63 -6.10
C VAL A 968 26.01 -16.95 -6.75
N HIS A 969 25.15 -17.57 -7.56
CA HIS A 969 25.45 -18.84 -8.23
C HIS A 969 26.22 -18.69 -9.55
N PHE A 970 26.40 -17.47 -10.08
CA PHE A 970 27.22 -17.23 -11.29
C PHE A 970 28.64 -17.79 -11.18
N ARG A 971 29.18 -17.88 -9.96
CA ARG A 971 30.51 -18.45 -9.69
C ARG A 971 30.70 -19.89 -10.19
N PHE A 972 29.61 -20.66 -10.30
CA PHE A 972 29.65 -22.04 -10.77
C PHE A 972 29.63 -22.13 -12.31
N VAL A 973 29.46 -21.01 -13.00
CA VAL A 973 29.48 -20.93 -14.46
C VAL A 973 30.76 -20.20 -14.89
N PRO A 974 31.75 -20.88 -15.49
CA PRO A 974 33.07 -20.29 -15.78
C PRO A 974 33.02 -18.98 -16.59
N LYS A 975 32.06 -18.83 -17.52
CA LYS A 975 31.88 -17.61 -18.31
C LYS A 975 31.32 -16.42 -17.51
N LEU A 976 30.60 -16.69 -16.41
CA LEU A 976 29.99 -15.68 -15.55
C LEU A 976 30.82 -15.40 -14.29
N ASN A 977 31.73 -16.30 -13.92
CA ASN A 977 32.62 -16.16 -12.77
C ASN A 977 33.77 -15.18 -13.03
N THR A 978 33.44 -13.91 -13.26
CA THR A 978 34.41 -12.82 -13.41
C THR A 978 34.01 -11.63 -12.54
N PRO A 979 34.97 -10.85 -11.98
CA PRO A 979 34.66 -9.66 -11.19
C PRO A 979 33.82 -8.63 -11.95
N PHE A 980 34.04 -8.50 -13.26
CA PHE A 980 33.25 -7.60 -14.11
C PHE A 980 31.77 -8.02 -14.16
N VAL A 981 31.48 -9.28 -14.51
CA VAL A 981 30.08 -9.76 -14.60
C VAL A 981 29.39 -9.68 -13.24
N PHE A 982 30.09 -10.03 -12.16
CA PHE A 982 29.56 -9.90 -10.80
C PHE A 982 29.26 -8.43 -10.44
N ALA A 983 30.14 -7.49 -10.78
CA ALA A 983 29.91 -6.06 -10.54
C ALA A 983 28.70 -5.52 -11.32
N VAL A 984 28.54 -5.89 -12.59
CA VAL A 984 27.35 -5.55 -13.40
C VAL A 984 26.09 -6.12 -12.76
N ALA A 985 26.08 -7.43 -12.51
CA ALA A 985 24.92 -8.13 -11.97
C ALA A 985 24.52 -7.58 -10.60
N SER A 986 25.49 -7.33 -9.71
CA SER A 986 25.27 -6.73 -8.40
C SER A 986 24.69 -5.32 -8.47
N THR A 987 25.09 -4.51 -9.46
CA THR A 987 24.58 -3.15 -9.65
C THR A 987 23.15 -3.17 -10.18
N VAL A 988 22.89 -3.98 -11.21
CA VAL A 988 21.58 -4.05 -11.90
C VAL A 988 20.52 -4.76 -11.04
N SER A 989 20.91 -5.78 -10.25
CA SER A 989 19.96 -6.52 -9.40
C SER A 989 19.27 -5.65 -8.37
N PHE A 990 19.87 -4.51 -7.99
CA PHE A 990 19.25 -3.56 -7.06
C PHE A 990 17.93 -2.96 -7.59
N ALA A 991 17.72 -2.95 -8.91
CA ALA A 991 16.44 -2.58 -9.50
C ALA A 991 15.28 -3.46 -9.00
N SER A 992 15.53 -4.73 -8.70
CA SER A 992 14.50 -5.62 -8.11
C SER A 992 14.10 -5.19 -6.69
N ILE A 993 15.04 -4.69 -5.89
CA ILE A 993 14.77 -4.15 -4.54
C ILE A 993 14.02 -2.82 -4.63
N ILE A 994 14.42 -1.94 -5.55
CA ILE A 994 13.69 -0.68 -5.81
C ILE A 994 12.25 -0.99 -6.23
N MET A 995 12.04 -1.97 -7.11
CA MET A 995 10.70 -2.40 -7.51
C MET A 995 9.93 -3.02 -6.34
N THR A 996 10.56 -3.85 -5.51
CA THR A 996 9.89 -4.45 -4.34
C THR A 996 9.46 -3.39 -3.31
N TYR A 997 10.32 -2.40 -3.06
CA TYR A 997 10.09 -1.39 -2.02
C TYR A 997 9.28 -0.18 -2.51
N PHE A 998 9.66 0.45 -3.62
CA PHE A 998 8.96 1.61 -4.18
C PHE A 998 7.95 1.17 -5.25
N GLY A 999 8.36 0.27 -6.13
CA GLY A 999 7.53 -0.22 -7.24
C GLY A 999 6.17 -0.72 -6.79
N VAL A 1000 6.15 -1.69 -5.87
CA VAL A 1000 4.91 -2.30 -5.38
C VAL A 1000 4.07 -1.29 -4.59
N ASN A 1001 4.66 -0.54 -3.67
CA ASN A 1001 3.90 0.35 -2.79
C ASN A 1001 3.26 1.55 -3.54
N PHE A 1002 3.85 2.00 -4.66
CA PHE A 1002 3.35 3.17 -5.40
C PHE A 1002 2.72 2.83 -6.76
N TYR A 1003 3.06 1.72 -7.40
CA TYR A 1003 2.59 1.42 -8.76
C TYR A 1003 1.76 0.14 -8.89
N LEU A 1004 1.72 -0.70 -7.86
CA LEU A 1004 0.90 -1.91 -7.83
C LEU A 1004 -0.09 -1.85 -6.68
N SER A 1005 -1.20 -2.57 -6.80
CA SER A 1005 -2.20 -2.72 -5.74
C SER A 1005 -2.03 -4.06 -5.01
N GLY A 1006 -2.26 -4.10 -3.69
CA GLY A 1006 -2.10 -5.33 -2.89
C GLY A 1006 -2.52 -5.15 -1.42
N MET A 1007 -2.61 -6.25 -0.67
CA MET A 1007 -2.97 -6.26 0.76
C MET A 1007 -1.91 -5.60 1.65
N HIS A 1008 -0.69 -5.43 1.14
CA HIS A 1008 0.41 -4.77 1.85
C HIS A 1008 0.57 -3.29 1.52
N SER A 1009 -0.38 -2.74 0.77
CA SER A 1009 -0.43 -1.34 0.36
C SER A 1009 -0.96 -0.42 1.48
N TYR A 1010 -0.50 -0.63 2.71
CA TYR A 1010 -0.85 0.22 3.87
C TYR A 1010 -0.39 1.68 3.71
N ALA A 1011 0.55 1.92 2.79
CA ALA A 1011 1.05 3.23 2.41
C ALA A 1011 0.72 3.61 0.95
N ALA A 1012 -0.24 2.93 0.30
CA ALA A 1012 -0.64 3.29 -1.07
C ALA A 1012 -1.32 4.65 -1.09
N GLY A 1013 -0.50 5.68 -1.28
CA GLY A 1013 -0.93 6.93 -1.87
C GLY A 1013 -1.00 6.83 -3.39
N ASP A 1014 -1.30 7.96 -4.03
CA ASP A 1014 -1.32 8.06 -5.49
C ASP A 1014 0.04 7.65 -6.11
N PRO A 1015 0.05 6.94 -7.25
CA PRO A 1015 1.29 6.58 -7.93
C PRO A 1015 2.13 7.81 -8.24
N ILE A 1016 3.35 7.85 -7.73
CA ILE A 1016 4.20 9.02 -7.90
C ILE A 1016 4.82 8.95 -9.30
N PRO A 1017 4.90 10.03 -10.10
CA PRO A 1017 5.64 9.97 -11.35
C PRO A 1017 7.09 9.56 -11.09
N VAL A 1018 7.63 8.67 -11.93
CA VAL A 1018 9.04 8.25 -11.83
C VAL A 1018 9.92 9.50 -11.90
N PRO A 1019 10.73 9.80 -10.87
CA PRO A 1019 11.54 11.01 -10.87
C PRO A 1019 12.52 11.04 -12.05
N SER A 1020 12.76 12.22 -12.63
CA SER A 1020 13.63 12.37 -13.81
C SER A 1020 15.06 11.87 -13.57
N PHE A 1021 15.57 11.97 -12.33
CA PHE A 1021 16.89 11.45 -11.95
C PHE A 1021 17.05 9.94 -12.13
N VAL A 1022 15.95 9.17 -12.12
CA VAL A 1022 16.00 7.72 -12.33
C VAL A 1022 16.48 7.40 -13.75
N TYR A 1023 15.96 8.09 -14.77
CA TYR A 1023 16.40 7.91 -16.15
C TYR A 1023 17.87 8.27 -16.35
N TYR A 1024 18.31 9.38 -15.76
CA TYR A 1024 19.74 9.77 -15.78
C TYR A 1024 20.61 8.73 -15.07
N THR A 1025 20.15 8.16 -13.96
CA THR A 1025 20.86 7.10 -13.22
C THR A 1025 21.03 5.85 -14.08
N ILE A 1026 19.98 5.39 -14.75
CA ILE A 1026 20.02 4.24 -15.66
C ILE A 1026 21.01 4.50 -16.80
N ALA A 1027 20.98 5.69 -17.41
CA ALA A 1027 21.90 6.07 -18.47
C ALA A 1027 23.36 6.11 -18.00
N ILE A 1028 23.63 6.65 -16.81
CA ILE A 1028 24.98 6.69 -16.21
C ILE A 1028 25.50 5.27 -15.94
N VAL A 1029 24.67 4.39 -15.39
CA VAL A 1029 25.04 2.99 -15.14
C VAL A 1029 25.34 2.28 -16.46
N ALA A 1030 24.47 2.41 -17.47
CA ALA A 1030 24.67 1.81 -18.79
C ALA A 1030 25.96 2.31 -19.46
N LEU A 1031 26.20 3.62 -19.44
CA LEU A 1031 27.42 4.24 -19.96
C LEU A 1031 28.66 3.72 -19.24
N THR A 1032 28.63 3.62 -17.91
CA THR A 1032 29.75 3.12 -17.10
C THR A 1032 30.06 1.66 -17.42
N ILE A 1033 29.04 0.82 -17.60
CA ILE A 1033 29.19 -0.57 -18.02
C ILE A 1033 29.85 -0.63 -19.41
N ALA A 1034 29.37 0.17 -20.36
CA ALA A 1034 29.92 0.21 -21.72
C ALA A 1034 31.40 0.65 -21.73
N LEU A 1035 31.77 1.65 -20.94
CA LEU A 1035 33.15 2.13 -20.81
C LEU A 1035 34.07 1.13 -20.08
N ALA A 1036 33.52 0.36 -19.14
CA ALA A 1036 34.28 -0.64 -18.38
C ALA A 1036 34.52 -1.93 -19.18
N TYR A 1037 33.62 -2.29 -20.10
CA TYR A 1037 33.65 -3.55 -20.83
C TYR A 1037 34.96 -3.83 -21.59
N PRO A 1038 35.57 -2.89 -22.34
CA PRO A 1038 36.85 -3.13 -23.01
C PRO A 1038 38.00 -3.45 -22.05
N LYS A 1039 37.90 -2.98 -20.80
CA LYS A 1039 38.94 -3.07 -19.77
C LYS A 1039 38.65 -4.14 -18.71
N ARG A 1040 37.75 -5.10 -19.00
CA ARG A 1040 37.27 -6.11 -18.04
C ARG A 1040 38.29 -7.18 -17.63
N THR A 1041 39.32 -7.41 -18.44
CA THR A 1041 40.26 -8.54 -18.24
C THR A 1041 41.38 -8.17 -17.27
N LEU A 1042 41.49 -8.87 -16.14
CA LEU A 1042 42.56 -8.65 -15.14
C LEU A 1042 43.90 -9.28 -15.57
N TYR A 1043 45.04 -8.76 -15.08
CA TYR A 1043 46.37 -9.30 -15.41
C TYR A 1043 46.60 -10.71 -14.83
N GLN A 1044 47.33 -11.57 -15.55
CA GLN A 1044 47.43 -13.02 -15.32
C GLN A 1044 48.04 -13.47 -13.97
N GLY A 1045 48.51 -12.57 -13.10
CA GLY A 1045 48.94 -12.88 -11.72
C GLY A 1045 47.88 -12.65 -10.63
N THR A 1046 46.67 -12.19 -11.00
CA THR A 1046 45.61 -11.78 -10.05
C THR A 1046 44.32 -12.59 -10.19
N LYS A 1047 44.36 -13.73 -10.88
CA LYS A 1047 43.19 -14.62 -10.98
C LYS A 1047 42.79 -15.09 -9.57
N PRO A 1048 41.52 -14.96 -9.16
CA PRO A 1048 41.08 -15.55 -7.90
C PRO A 1048 41.28 -17.06 -7.97
N SER A 1049 42.04 -17.63 -7.03
CA SER A 1049 42.02 -19.06 -6.77
C SER A 1049 40.58 -19.46 -6.43
N ALA A 1050 40.06 -20.47 -7.13
CA ALA A 1050 38.68 -20.93 -7.04
C ALA A 1050 38.20 -21.18 -5.61
#